data_AF-A0A371EZ60-F1
#
_entry.id   AF-A0A371EZ60-F1
#
_cell.length_a   1.000
_cell.length_b   1.000
_cell.length_c   1.000
_cell.angle_alpha   90.00
_cell.angle_beta   90.00
_cell.angle_gamma   90.00
#
_symmetry.space_group_name_H-M   'P 1'
#
loop_
_entity.id
_entity.type
_entity.pdbx_description
1 polymer ?
#
loop_
_entity_poly.entity_id
_entity_poly.type
_entity_poly.pdbx_seq_one_letter_code
_entity_poly.pdbx_strand_id
1 'polypeptide(L)'
;MLGTPLRSVFLLLLVLIFASSKYSNAYPLSTQNRWIIDEATGQRAKLVCGNWAGHLNAMIPEGLDRRPLKDIVAELVNRKFNCIRLTYAIYMWTRYGHVNVNDTFAPFDAPEVLQGIAMNNPSVLNMTHIQVFDTVVHELGAQNVKVLLDNHVSDPKWCCHDDDENGFFHDRHFDPQEWVNGLTLAAKHFNGNHAVVAMSLRNELHGPRQNLHDWYRYMSQGAVAIHKANPNVLVVISGLNYDTELQFLKNKPLKIDLGKKKVFETHLYSWSGIGTLKLKEIWTKQPLNRICADSIKGIDDRAGFLTIGENATPLIFTEFGFDETGSSVEDNRFLTCLQTYLVGRDLDWGLWAFQGSYYVKGDKVQLDESFGVMDVTWHHLRYSNFTDKFQLLQRKNQESKNQLVNAFNLCVLDAEPTSKAPSVHILYHPLSGQCAQVNGKNELEVGSCESKNRWVQLGNETQILLHGTKKCLTAAGEGLPVALSDDCQGKNSFWKPLSLSKLHLATMDQHEKQVCLEKDSNSSRIVTSKCICIEDDSLCLDDPQNQWFQLVVTNVLTNAKYDEVLREFLKDYKEGSLKSKNRPFMVSGCSMAKVGVNAYTRMYAVVTGANKGIGYGICKKLASNGIVVVLTARNEKRGLEAVERLKEFGLSDFLVFHQLDVTDPPSVATLAQFIKTRFGKLDILVNNAGVAGGIVNGEDVLRK
;
A
#
# COMPACT_ATOMS: atom_id res chain seq x y z
N MET A 1 -10.57 63.14 -2.63
CA MET A 1 -9.79 62.86 -3.84
C MET A 1 -8.79 61.75 -3.54
N LEU A 2 -8.91 60.67 -4.32
CA LEU A 2 -7.96 59.58 -4.61
C LEU A 2 -7.29 58.86 -3.43
N GLY A 3 -8.02 57.85 -2.93
CA GLY A 3 -7.44 56.65 -2.34
C GLY A 3 -7.21 55.57 -3.41
N THR A 4 -5.98 55.04 -3.40
CA THR A 4 -5.51 53.65 -3.67
C THR A 4 -5.99 52.87 -4.90
N PRO A 5 -5.06 52.14 -5.56
CA PRO A 5 -4.97 50.71 -5.25
C PRO A 5 -3.52 50.16 -5.24
N LEU A 6 -2.99 49.87 -4.05
CA LEU A 6 -1.82 48.98 -3.87
C LEU A 6 -2.22 47.62 -3.26
N ARG A 7 -3.53 47.35 -3.09
CA ARG A 7 -4.04 46.10 -2.50
C ARG A 7 -4.45 45.03 -3.52
N SER A 8 -4.58 45.37 -4.80
CA SER A 8 -5.00 44.40 -5.84
C SER A 8 -3.85 43.53 -6.36
N VAL A 9 -2.59 43.89 -6.13
CA VAL A 9 -1.43 43.11 -6.62
C VAL A 9 -1.08 41.95 -5.69
N PHE A 10 -1.36 42.06 -4.39
CA PHE A 10 -1.06 40.98 -3.43
C PHE A 10 -2.10 39.85 -3.42
N LEU A 11 -3.36 40.13 -3.79
CA LEU A 11 -4.40 39.10 -3.91
C LEU A 11 -4.26 38.27 -5.19
N LEU A 12 -3.77 38.86 -6.29
CA LEU A 12 -3.56 38.14 -7.54
C LEU A 12 -2.39 37.14 -7.47
N LEU A 13 -1.34 37.44 -6.68
CA LEU A 13 -0.23 36.53 -6.44
C LEU A 13 -0.60 35.32 -5.56
N LEU A 14 -1.57 35.46 -4.65
CA LEU A 14 -2.08 34.35 -3.83
C LEU A 14 -3.09 33.48 -4.57
N VAL A 15 -3.92 34.06 -5.46
CA VAL A 15 -4.85 33.29 -6.30
C VAL A 15 -4.11 32.52 -7.40
N LEU A 16 -2.97 33.01 -7.89
CA LEU A 16 -2.09 32.26 -8.80
C LEU A 16 -1.31 31.11 -8.12
N ILE A 17 -1.18 31.11 -6.79
CA ILE A 17 -0.60 29.98 -6.04
C ILE A 17 -1.67 28.91 -5.71
N PHE A 18 -2.96 29.26 -5.76
CA PHE A 18 -4.08 28.31 -5.62
C PHE A 18 -4.74 27.93 -6.96
N ALA A 19 -4.15 28.30 -8.09
CA ALA A 19 -4.15 27.45 -9.27
C ALA A 19 -3.03 26.40 -9.13
N SER A 20 -3.01 25.68 -8.00
CA SER A 20 -2.20 24.48 -7.89
C SER A 20 -2.76 23.53 -8.92
N SER A 21 -2.04 23.41 -10.03
CA SER A 21 -2.24 22.33 -10.97
C SER A 21 -2.37 21.03 -10.17
N LYS A 22 -3.23 20.11 -10.64
CA LYS A 22 -3.32 18.76 -10.11
C LYS A 22 -1.99 18.04 -10.41
N TYR A 23 -0.93 18.40 -9.70
CA TYR A 23 0.39 17.79 -9.83
C TYR A 23 0.29 16.41 -9.19
N SER A 24 0.46 15.38 -10.01
CA SER A 24 0.69 14.00 -9.60
C SER A 24 1.84 13.95 -8.57
N ASN A 25 1.72 13.20 -7.46
CA ASN A 25 2.84 12.98 -6.51
C ASN A 25 3.84 11.94 -7.04
N ALA A 26 4.11 11.95 -8.33
CA ALA A 26 4.99 11.00 -8.97
C ALA A 26 6.28 11.74 -9.36
N TYR A 27 7.10 11.93 -8.33
CA TYR A 27 8.47 12.44 -8.44
C TYR A 27 9.40 11.27 -8.78
N PRO A 28 10.60 11.53 -9.35
CA PRO A 28 11.53 10.45 -9.62
C PRO A 28 11.80 9.67 -8.34
N LEU A 29 11.74 8.35 -8.44
CA LEU A 29 12.10 7.45 -7.36
C LEU A 29 13.57 7.10 -7.46
N SER A 30 14.19 6.85 -6.32
CA SER A 30 15.59 6.46 -6.22
C SER A 30 15.75 5.26 -5.29
N THR A 31 16.95 4.69 -5.24
CA THR A 31 17.27 3.56 -4.39
C THR A 31 18.23 3.95 -3.27
N GLN A 32 17.99 3.39 -2.09
CA GLN A 32 18.87 3.53 -0.96
C GLN A 32 18.92 2.21 -0.17
N ASN A 33 20.06 1.51 -0.26
CA ASN A 33 20.17 0.15 0.28
C ASN A 33 19.02 -0.70 -0.30
N ARG A 34 18.30 -1.49 0.49
CA ARG A 34 17.16 -2.30 0.07
C ARG A 34 15.86 -1.52 -0.22
N TRP A 35 15.87 -0.20 -0.07
CA TRP A 35 14.65 0.62 -0.12
C TRP A 35 14.51 1.39 -1.42
N ILE A 36 13.27 1.45 -1.92
CA ILE A 36 12.83 2.47 -2.87
C ILE A 36 12.43 3.71 -2.08
N ILE A 37 12.94 4.86 -2.50
CA ILE A 37 12.72 6.16 -1.86
C ILE A 37 12.25 7.19 -2.86
N ASP A 38 11.50 8.16 -2.39
CA ASP A 38 11.27 9.41 -3.11
C ASP A 38 12.59 10.20 -3.15
N GLU A 39 13.07 10.56 -4.35
CA GLU A 39 14.39 11.16 -4.52
C GLU A 39 14.53 12.52 -3.84
N ALA A 40 13.46 13.32 -3.86
CA ALA A 40 13.46 14.67 -3.30
C ALA A 40 13.45 14.67 -1.77
N THR A 41 12.74 13.72 -1.16
CA THR A 41 12.52 13.69 0.29
C THR A 41 13.37 12.66 1.02
N GLY A 42 13.90 11.66 0.32
CA GLY A 42 14.60 10.50 0.90
C GLY A 42 13.68 9.55 1.68
N GLN A 43 12.36 9.78 1.66
CA GLN A 43 11.40 8.97 2.38
C GLN A 43 11.13 7.67 1.63
N ARG A 44 10.89 6.59 2.39
CA ARG A 44 10.54 5.32 1.77
C ARG A 44 9.21 5.44 1.01
N ALA A 45 9.26 5.05 -0.26
CA ALA A 45 8.13 4.98 -1.17
C ALA A 45 7.80 3.50 -1.42
N LYS A 46 6.78 2.98 -0.72
CA LYS A 46 6.32 1.61 -0.91
C LYS A 46 5.41 1.53 -2.13
N LEU A 47 5.76 0.67 -3.08
CA LEU A 47 4.95 0.33 -4.24
C LEU A 47 4.00 -0.83 -3.90
N VAL A 48 2.71 -0.56 -4.10
CA VAL A 48 1.59 -1.47 -3.90
C VAL A 48 0.87 -1.52 -5.24
N CYS A 49 1.30 -2.43 -6.09
CA CYS A 49 0.92 -2.49 -7.48
C CYS A 49 -0.19 -3.53 -7.72
N GLY A 50 -1.13 -3.21 -8.61
CA GLY A 50 -1.88 -4.22 -9.34
C GLY A 50 -1.22 -4.45 -10.69
N ASN A 51 -1.17 -5.69 -11.18
CA ASN A 51 -0.80 -5.92 -12.57
C ASN A 51 -2.00 -5.65 -13.47
N TRP A 52 -1.80 -4.88 -14.55
CA TRP A 52 -2.85 -4.61 -15.53
C TRP A 52 -2.38 -5.06 -16.91
N ALA A 53 -3.02 -6.10 -17.43
CA ALA A 53 -2.74 -6.64 -18.74
C ALA A 53 -3.03 -5.60 -19.84
N GLY A 54 -2.07 -5.39 -20.74
CA GLY A 54 -2.17 -4.55 -21.93
C GLY A 54 -1.23 -5.00 -23.07
N HIS A 55 -0.57 -6.16 -22.90
CA HIS A 55 0.41 -6.71 -23.82
C HIS A 55 -0.16 -7.76 -24.79
N LEU A 56 -1.40 -8.23 -24.57
CA LEU A 56 -2.04 -9.23 -25.42
C LEU A 56 -2.31 -8.69 -26.84
N ASN A 57 -2.88 -9.51 -27.71
CA ASN A 57 -3.16 -9.18 -29.12
C ASN A 57 -3.85 -7.83 -29.35
N ALA A 58 -4.75 -7.43 -28.44
CA ALA A 58 -5.42 -6.12 -28.51
C ALA A 58 -4.48 -4.92 -28.29
N MET A 59 -3.34 -5.15 -27.62
CA MET A 59 -2.30 -4.14 -27.32
C MET A 59 -2.85 -2.87 -26.65
N ILE A 60 -3.94 -3.01 -25.90
CA ILE A 60 -4.51 -1.95 -25.06
C ILE A 60 -4.87 -2.55 -23.69
N PRO A 61 -4.83 -1.76 -22.61
CA PRO A 61 -5.17 -2.27 -21.28
C PRO A 61 -6.59 -2.85 -21.22
N GLU A 62 -6.75 -4.00 -20.55
CA GLU A 62 -8.02 -4.74 -20.45
C GLU A 62 -9.13 -3.94 -19.74
N GLY A 63 -10.39 -4.22 -20.05
CA GLY A 63 -11.56 -3.70 -19.32
C GLY A 63 -12.15 -2.36 -19.79
N LEU A 64 -11.56 -1.70 -20.78
CA LEU A 64 -12.09 -0.47 -21.38
C LEU A 64 -13.41 -0.71 -22.15
N ASP A 65 -13.76 -1.96 -22.45
CA ASP A 65 -15.07 -2.35 -22.96
C ASP A 65 -16.12 -2.46 -21.85
N ARG A 66 -15.69 -2.66 -20.60
CA ARG A 66 -16.58 -2.89 -19.45
C ARG A 66 -16.95 -1.62 -18.71
N ARG A 67 -15.99 -0.71 -18.51
CA ARG A 67 -16.18 0.48 -17.66
C ARG A 67 -15.41 1.71 -18.18
N PRO A 68 -15.87 2.94 -17.87
CA PRO A 68 -15.09 4.14 -18.14
C PRO A 68 -13.72 4.09 -17.45
N LEU A 69 -12.65 4.44 -18.17
CA LEU A 69 -11.26 4.39 -17.68
C LEU A 69 -11.08 5.07 -16.32
N LYS A 70 -11.66 6.26 -16.16
CA LYS A 70 -11.62 7.03 -14.90
C LYS A 70 -12.16 6.23 -13.71
N ASP A 71 -13.21 5.46 -13.92
CA ASP A 71 -13.87 4.70 -12.87
C ASP A 71 -13.08 3.43 -12.53
N ILE A 72 -12.42 2.81 -13.52
CA ILE A 72 -11.47 1.71 -13.30
C ILE A 72 -10.30 2.17 -12.42
N VAL A 73 -9.70 3.32 -12.74
CA VAL A 73 -8.59 3.88 -11.95
C VAL A 73 -9.08 4.31 -10.56
N ALA A 74 -10.28 4.85 -10.43
CA ALA A 74 -10.86 5.19 -9.14
C ALA A 74 -11.07 3.94 -8.26
N GLU A 75 -11.49 2.83 -8.86
CA GLU A 75 -11.64 1.55 -8.17
C GLU A 75 -10.30 1.07 -7.61
N LEU A 76 -9.23 1.14 -8.41
CA LEU A 76 -7.89 0.80 -7.99
C LEU A 76 -7.45 1.58 -6.73
N VAL A 77 -7.65 2.90 -6.74
CA VAL A 77 -7.32 3.78 -5.59
C VAL A 77 -8.18 3.43 -4.38
N ASN A 78 -9.47 3.15 -4.57
CA ASN A 78 -10.39 2.73 -3.51
C ASN A 78 -9.92 1.42 -2.85
N ARG A 79 -9.32 0.51 -3.62
CA ARG A 79 -8.74 -0.75 -3.14
C ARG A 79 -7.30 -0.61 -2.60
N LYS A 80 -6.82 0.62 -2.39
CA LYS A 80 -5.53 0.96 -1.77
C LYS A 80 -4.30 0.56 -2.57
N PHE A 81 -4.44 0.28 -3.85
CA PHE A 81 -3.30 0.26 -4.76
C PHE A 81 -2.82 1.69 -5.01
N ASN A 82 -1.51 1.86 -5.11
CA ASN A 82 -0.88 3.14 -5.40
C ASN A 82 -0.01 3.10 -6.66
N CYS A 83 0.00 1.94 -7.32
CA CYS A 83 0.82 1.63 -8.47
C CYS A 83 0.06 0.67 -9.40
N ILE A 84 0.39 0.73 -10.68
CA ILE A 84 0.08 -0.31 -11.67
C ILE A 84 1.38 -0.78 -12.29
N ARG A 85 1.56 -2.10 -12.38
CA ARG A 85 2.50 -2.70 -13.34
C ARG A 85 1.74 -2.86 -14.66
N LEU A 86 2.01 -1.95 -15.59
CA LEU A 86 1.30 -1.87 -16.88
C LEU A 86 2.11 -2.60 -17.94
N THR A 87 1.56 -3.72 -18.40
CA THR A 87 2.26 -4.61 -19.32
C THR A 87 2.11 -4.12 -20.77
N TYR A 88 3.17 -4.26 -21.57
CA TYR A 88 3.17 -3.94 -23.00
C TYR A 88 4.05 -4.90 -23.81
N ALA A 89 3.78 -5.00 -25.12
CA ALA A 89 4.58 -5.76 -26.07
C ALA A 89 5.63 -4.87 -26.78
N ILE A 90 6.83 -5.38 -27.10
CA ILE A 90 7.83 -4.61 -27.88
C ILE A 90 7.27 -4.16 -29.22
N TYR A 91 6.53 -5.04 -29.92
CA TYR A 91 6.00 -4.72 -31.24
C TYR A 91 4.99 -3.57 -31.23
N MET A 92 4.38 -3.24 -30.10
CA MET A 92 3.58 -2.01 -29.95
C MET A 92 4.42 -0.78 -30.34
N TRP A 93 5.68 -0.74 -29.94
CA TRP A 93 6.58 0.38 -30.19
C TRP A 93 7.30 0.30 -31.53
N THR A 94 7.69 -0.91 -31.96
CA THR A 94 8.55 -1.07 -33.14
C THR A 94 7.80 -1.35 -34.44
N ARG A 95 6.57 -1.88 -34.37
CA ARG A 95 5.83 -2.35 -35.57
C ARG A 95 4.40 -1.83 -35.66
N TYR A 96 3.70 -1.70 -34.54
CA TYR A 96 2.25 -1.46 -34.50
C TYR A 96 1.84 -0.11 -33.90
N GLY A 97 2.79 0.80 -33.69
CA GLY A 97 2.54 2.08 -33.00
C GLY A 97 1.55 3.02 -33.71
N HIS A 98 1.30 2.80 -35.00
CA HIS A 98 0.38 3.60 -35.82
C HIS A 98 -0.95 2.89 -36.14
N VAL A 99 -1.15 1.67 -35.63
CA VAL A 99 -2.38 0.90 -35.87
C VAL A 99 -3.48 1.40 -34.95
N ASN A 100 -4.68 1.62 -35.49
CA ASN A 100 -5.85 2.03 -34.73
C ASN A 100 -6.50 0.83 -34.05
N VAL A 101 -7.10 1.06 -32.88
CA VAL A 101 -7.80 0.02 -32.10
C VAL A 101 -8.87 -0.70 -32.91
N ASN A 102 -9.65 0.03 -33.72
CA ASN A 102 -10.71 -0.57 -34.52
C ASN A 102 -10.19 -1.62 -35.51
N ASP A 103 -9.03 -1.37 -36.11
CA ASP A 103 -8.39 -2.29 -37.06
C ASP A 103 -7.83 -3.53 -36.34
N THR A 104 -7.40 -3.36 -35.09
CA THR A 104 -6.88 -4.46 -34.26
C THR A 104 -7.95 -5.50 -33.94
N PHE A 105 -9.21 -5.11 -33.75
CA PHE A 105 -10.28 -6.06 -33.42
C PHE A 105 -10.94 -6.73 -34.63
N ALA A 106 -10.75 -6.20 -35.85
CA ALA A 106 -11.34 -6.74 -37.07
C ALA A 106 -11.08 -8.26 -37.27
N PRO A 107 -9.89 -8.82 -36.92
CA PRO A 107 -9.63 -10.26 -37.06
C PRO A 107 -10.23 -11.15 -35.96
N PHE A 108 -10.69 -10.60 -34.83
CA PHE A 108 -11.00 -11.40 -33.62
C PHE A 108 -12.48 -11.78 -33.44
N ASP A 109 -13.36 -11.42 -34.39
CA ASP A 109 -14.81 -11.66 -34.31
C ASP A 109 -15.41 -11.34 -32.92
N ALA A 110 -15.09 -10.16 -32.40
CA ALA A 110 -15.48 -9.72 -31.05
C ALA A 110 -16.35 -8.42 -31.07
N PRO A 111 -17.53 -8.44 -31.72
CA PRO A 111 -18.37 -7.25 -31.85
C PRO A 111 -18.83 -6.67 -30.50
N GLU A 112 -19.02 -7.51 -29.48
CA GLU A 112 -19.39 -7.11 -28.13
C GLU A 112 -18.30 -6.26 -27.44
N VAL A 113 -17.02 -6.51 -27.73
CA VAL A 113 -15.90 -5.71 -27.21
C VAL A 113 -15.93 -4.32 -27.82
N LEU A 114 -16.05 -4.23 -29.15
CA LEU A 114 -16.15 -2.94 -29.84
C LEU A 114 -17.37 -2.13 -29.39
N GLN A 115 -18.53 -2.79 -29.21
CA GLN A 115 -19.72 -2.16 -28.67
C GLN A 115 -19.48 -1.67 -27.23
N GLY A 116 -18.84 -2.48 -26.39
CA GLY A 116 -18.47 -2.11 -25.02
C GLY A 116 -17.57 -0.87 -24.98
N ILE A 117 -16.53 -0.82 -25.83
CA ILE A 117 -15.62 0.33 -25.91
C ILE A 117 -16.40 1.55 -26.41
N ALA A 118 -17.26 1.41 -27.43
CA ALA A 118 -18.09 2.51 -27.93
C ALA A 118 -18.99 3.11 -26.84
N MET A 119 -19.52 2.27 -25.95
CA MET A 119 -20.39 2.72 -24.85
C MET A 119 -19.60 3.38 -23.72
N ASN A 120 -18.47 2.81 -23.32
CA ASN A 120 -17.76 3.20 -22.10
C ASN A 120 -16.62 4.20 -22.34
N ASN A 121 -15.92 4.07 -23.47
CA ASN A 121 -14.73 4.87 -23.81
C ASN A 121 -14.69 5.16 -25.34
N PRO A 122 -15.69 5.85 -25.91
CA PRO A 122 -15.87 5.95 -27.37
C PRO A 122 -14.67 6.52 -28.14
N SER A 123 -13.89 7.40 -27.51
CA SER A 123 -12.69 7.99 -28.14
C SER A 123 -11.60 6.96 -28.43
N VAL A 124 -11.55 5.85 -27.69
CA VAL A 124 -10.52 4.80 -27.81
C VAL A 124 -10.55 4.14 -29.19
N LEU A 125 -11.71 3.99 -29.81
CA LEU A 125 -11.85 3.32 -31.11
C LEU A 125 -11.06 4.00 -32.24
N ASN A 126 -10.89 5.32 -32.15
CA ASN A 126 -10.19 6.13 -33.15
C ASN A 126 -8.74 6.47 -32.73
N MET A 127 -8.25 5.88 -31.65
CA MET A 127 -6.88 6.05 -31.18
C MET A 127 -5.99 4.93 -31.71
N THR A 128 -4.71 5.25 -31.86
CA THR A 128 -3.65 4.25 -31.99
C THR A 128 -3.37 3.56 -30.66
N HIS A 129 -2.73 2.38 -30.67
CA HIS A 129 -2.32 1.69 -29.44
C HIS A 129 -1.55 2.60 -28.47
N ILE A 130 -0.57 3.37 -28.99
CA ILE A 130 0.25 4.28 -28.18
C ILE A 130 -0.62 5.37 -27.55
N GLN A 131 -1.58 5.94 -28.28
CA GLN A 131 -2.48 6.98 -27.75
C GLN A 131 -3.41 6.44 -26.64
N VAL A 132 -3.87 5.19 -26.75
CA VAL A 132 -4.65 4.55 -25.69
C VAL A 132 -3.78 4.35 -24.46
N PHE A 133 -2.57 3.83 -24.65
CA PHE A 133 -1.61 3.62 -23.57
C PHE A 133 -1.25 4.94 -22.86
N ASP A 134 -1.05 6.02 -23.60
CA ASP A 134 -0.85 7.38 -23.06
C ASP A 134 -2.05 7.86 -22.25
N THR A 135 -3.27 7.63 -22.75
CA THR A 135 -4.52 8.02 -22.07
C THR A 135 -4.65 7.29 -20.73
N VAL A 136 -4.31 6.00 -20.68
CA VAL A 136 -4.32 5.21 -19.44
C VAL A 136 -3.27 5.69 -18.45
N VAL A 137 -2.02 5.90 -18.89
CA VAL A 137 -0.94 6.44 -18.05
C VAL A 137 -1.29 7.82 -17.52
N HIS A 138 -1.92 8.68 -18.34
CA HIS A 138 -2.37 9.99 -17.93
C HIS A 138 -3.44 9.93 -16.83
N GLU A 139 -4.47 9.09 -16.98
CA GLU A 139 -5.52 8.95 -15.97
C GLU A 139 -4.99 8.36 -14.66
N LEU A 140 -4.11 7.34 -14.74
CA LEU A 140 -3.39 6.81 -13.58
C LEU A 140 -2.64 7.94 -12.85
N GLY A 141 -1.85 8.73 -13.58
CA GLY A 141 -1.13 9.87 -13.03
C GLY A 141 -2.04 10.94 -12.42
N ALA A 142 -3.17 11.25 -13.05
CA ALA A 142 -4.15 12.23 -12.60
C ALA A 142 -4.82 11.84 -11.27
N GLN A 143 -4.93 10.53 -11.00
CA GLN A 143 -5.41 9.98 -9.74
C GLN A 143 -4.28 9.54 -8.79
N ASN A 144 -3.05 10.00 -9.05
CA ASN A 144 -1.87 9.77 -8.21
C ASN A 144 -1.46 8.29 -8.10
N VAL A 145 -1.70 7.50 -9.14
CA VAL A 145 -1.26 6.12 -9.28
C VAL A 145 0.04 6.11 -10.08
N LYS A 146 1.06 5.46 -9.53
CA LYS A 146 2.37 5.28 -10.18
C LYS A 146 2.29 4.20 -11.25
N VAL A 147 3.13 4.29 -12.26
CA VAL A 147 3.22 3.31 -13.34
C VAL A 147 4.61 2.70 -13.36
N LEU A 148 4.66 1.38 -13.20
CA LEU A 148 5.79 0.53 -13.52
C LEU A 148 5.49 -0.05 -14.91
N LEU A 149 6.18 0.42 -15.93
CA LEU A 149 6.02 -0.11 -17.28
C LEU A 149 6.73 -1.46 -17.37
N ASP A 150 6.06 -2.47 -17.87
CA ASP A 150 6.60 -3.81 -17.97
C ASP A 150 6.64 -4.27 -19.42
N ASN A 151 7.85 -4.50 -19.95
CA ASN A 151 7.95 -5.19 -21.22
C ASN A 151 7.64 -6.68 -21.01
N HIS A 152 6.39 -7.05 -21.28
CA HIS A 152 5.91 -8.38 -20.99
C HIS A 152 6.32 -9.40 -22.05
N VAL A 153 6.12 -9.04 -23.31
CA VAL A 153 6.41 -9.91 -24.46
C VAL A 153 6.96 -9.07 -25.62
N SER A 154 7.41 -9.73 -26.68
CA SER A 154 7.77 -9.03 -27.91
C SER A 154 6.61 -9.06 -28.90
N ASP A 155 6.18 -10.28 -29.24
CA ASP A 155 4.98 -10.55 -30.01
C ASP A 155 3.74 -10.51 -29.09
N PRO A 156 2.71 -9.72 -29.40
CA PRO A 156 1.56 -9.53 -28.52
C PRO A 156 0.69 -10.78 -28.44
N LYS A 157 0.73 -11.49 -27.31
CA LYS A 157 -0.08 -12.67 -27.01
C LYS A 157 -0.05 -13.01 -25.52
N TRP A 158 -0.85 -14.01 -25.13
CA TRP A 158 -0.75 -14.59 -23.79
C TRP A 158 0.57 -15.38 -23.63
N CYS A 159 1.23 -15.19 -22.50
CA CYS A 159 2.40 -15.93 -22.07
C CYS A 159 2.09 -16.65 -20.73
N CYS A 160 2.92 -17.54 -20.18
CA CYS A 160 4.29 -17.83 -20.56
C CYS A 160 4.48 -19.35 -20.60
N HIS A 161 5.03 -19.87 -21.71
CA HIS A 161 5.30 -21.31 -21.90
C HIS A 161 6.71 -21.50 -22.48
N ASP A 162 7.42 -22.55 -22.06
CA ASP A 162 8.81 -22.83 -22.49
C ASP A 162 9.05 -22.84 -24.01
N ASP A 163 7.99 -22.98 -24.82
CA ASP A 163 8.00 -23.02 -26.27
C ASP A 163 7.18 -21.89 -26.94
N ASP A 164 6.86 -20.81 -26.22
CA ASP A 164 6.09 -19.68 -26.76
C ASP A 164 6.87 -18.79 -27.75
N GLU A 165 8.12 -19.14 -28.07
CA GLU A 165 9.00 -18.41 -28.99
C GLU A 165 9.21 -16.92 -28.61
N ASN A 166 8.92 -16.56 -27.35
CA ASN A 166 9.10 -15.23 -26.74
C ASN A 166 9.92 -15.28 -25.43
N GLY A 167 10.21 -16.46 -24.88
CA GLY A 167 10.78 -16.60 -23.53
C GLY A 167 12.23 -16.13 -23.35
N PHE A 168 13.09 -16.22 -24.37
CA PHE A 168 14.50 -15.83 -24.23
C PHE A 168 15.08 -15.17 -25.48
N PHE A 169 16.21 -14.48 -25.30
CA PHE A 169 16.94 -13.83 -26.38
C PHE A 169 17.20 -14.80 -27.55
N HIS A 170 16.99 -14.31 -28.78
CA HIS A 170 17.10 -15.05 -30.04
C HIS A 170 16.04 -16.13 -30.27
N ASP A 171 14.99 -16.19 -29.45
CA ASP A 171 13.76 -16.83 -29.89
C ASP A 171 13.17 -16.09 -31.10
N ARG A 172 12.30 -16.79 -31.85
CA ARG A 172 11.77 -16.30 -33.13
C ARG A 172 11.20 -14.89 -33.04
N HIS A 173 10.57 -14.55 -31.93
CA HIS A 173 9.97 -13.24 -31.71
C HIS A 173 10.75 -12.35 -30.74
N PHE A 174 11.90 -12.80 -30.23
CA PHE A 174 12.72 -12.05 -29.28
C PHE A 174 14.10 -11.73 -29.86
N ASP A 175 14.13 -10.83 -30.84
CA ASP A 175 15.37 -10.22 -31.32
C ASP A 175 15.92 -9.22 -30.28
N PRO A 176 17.15 -9.41 -29.76
CA PRO A 176 17.69 -8.53 -28.72
C PRO A 176 17.89 -7.08 -29.17
N GLN A 177 18.17 -6.84 -30.45
CA GLN A 177 18.42 -5.50 -30.95
C GLN A 177 17.12 -4.70 -31.13
N GLU A 178 16.07 -5.35 -31.63
CA GLU A 178 14.72 -4.80 -31.67
C GLU A 178 14.18 -4.58 -30.26
N TRP A 179 14.41 -5.51 -29.33
CA TRP A 179 14.03 -5.34 -27.93
C TRP A 179 14.69 -4.12 -27.27
N VAL A 180 16.01 -3.96 -27.38
CA VAL A 180 16.71 -2.76 -26.86
C VAL A 180 16.18 -1.47 -27.52
N ASN A 181 15.87 -1.51 -28.83
CA ASN A 181 15.27 -0.38 -29.53
C ASN A 181 13.87 -0.05 -28.99
N GLY A 182 13.00 -1.05 -28.83
CA GLY A 182 11.67 -0.90 -28.27
C GLY A 182 11.68 -0.35 -26.84
N LEU A 183 12.55 -0.88 -25.97
CA LEU A 183 12.77 -0.33 -24.63
C LEU A 183 13.20 1.15 -24.67
N THR A 184 14.11 1.49 -25.59
CA THR A 184 14.57 2.87 -25.78
C THR A 184 13.45 3.79 -26.24
N LEU A 185 12.59 3.33 -27.17
CA LEU A 185 11.44 4.09 -27.65
C LEU A 185 10.43 4.35 -26.53
N ALA A 186 10.05 3.31 -25.79
CA ALA A 186 9.14 3.44 -24.65
C ALA A 186 9.71 4.38 -23.58
N ALA A 187 10.99 4.23 -23.23
CA ALA A 187 11.65 5.07 -22.23
C ALA A 187 11.70 6.55 -22.66
N LYS A 188 12.05 6.82 -23.92
CA LYS A 188 12.05 8.18 -24.49
C LYS A 188 10.65 8.78 -24.50
N HIS A 189 9.64 8.00 -24.90
CA HIS A 189 8.26 8.44 -25.01
C HIS A 189 7.71 8.95 -23.66
N PHE A 190 8.02 8.24 -22.58
CA PHE A 190 7.60 8.62 -21.23
C PHE A 190 8.62 9.46 -20.45
N ASN A 191 9.68 9.95 -21.10
CA ASN A 191 10.63 10.85 -20.43
C ASN A 191 9.95 12.18 -20.08
N GLY A 192 10.00 12.55 -18.80
CA GLY A 192 9.29 13.70 -18.26
C GLY A 192 7.84 13.41 -17.83
N ASN A 193 7.32 12.21 -18.09
CA ASN A 193 6.05 11.79 -17.51
C ASN A 193 6.25 11.38 -16.04
N HIS A 194 5.71 12.18 -15.15
CA HIS A 194 5.81 12.00 -13.71
C HIS A 194 5.20 10.67 -13.23
N ALA A 195 4.10 10.22 -13.83
CA ALA A 195 3.40 8.99 -13.39
C ALA A 195 4.25 7.73 -13.58
N VAL A 196 5.09 7.70 -14.62
CA VAL A 196 5.99 6.57 -14.92
C VAL A 196 7.22 6.66 -14.02
N VAL A 197 7.30 5.77 -13.03
CA VAL A 197 8.36 5.79 -12.01
C VAL A 197 9.39 4.69 -12.19
N ALA A 198 9.06 3.65 -12.95
CA ALA A 198 9.87 2.46 -13.12
C ALA A 198 9.61 1.81 -14.49
N MET A 199 10.62 1.13 -15.02
CA MET A 199 10.51 0.29 -16.21
C MET A 199 11.18 -1.06 -15.94
N SER A 200 10.43 -2.15 -16.08
CA SER A 200 10.95 -3.51 -16.09
C SER A 200 11.45 -3.89 -17.49
N LEU A 201 12.57 -4.61 -17.51
CA LEU A 201 13.28 -4.98 -18.72
C LEU A 201 12.56 -6.05 -19.53
N ARG A 202 12.14 -7.14 -18.89
CA ARG A 202 11.51 -8.27 -19.58
C ARG A 202 10.82 -9.20 -18.58
N ASN A 203 9.51 -9.36 -18.70
CA ASN A 203 8.77 -10.36 -17.93
C ASN A 203 9.29 -11.78 -18.20
N GLU A 204 9.59 -12.50 -17.11
CA GLU A 204 9.77 -13.93 -17.03
C GLU A 204 10.70 -14.49 -18.11
N LEU A 205 12.00 -14.20 -18.09
CA LEU A 205 12.91 -14.91 -18.98
C LEU A 205 12.82 -16.44 -18.71
N HIS A 206 12.54 -17.23 -19.75
CA HIS A 206 12.22 -18.65 -19.62
C HIS A 206 12.58 -19.46 -20.88
N GLY A 207 12.31 -20.77 -20.87
CA GLY A 207 12.58 -21.67 -21.99
C GLY A 207 14.00 -22.26 -22.03
N PRO A 208 14.26 -23.18 -22.96
CA PRO A 208 15.46 -24.01 -22.99
C PRO A 208 16.74 -23.29 -23.46
N ARG A 209 16.64 -22.09 -24.03
CA ARG A 209 17.78 -21.30 -24.52
C ARG A 209 18.48 -20.47 -23.45
N GLN A 210 17.89 -20.38 -22.26
CA GLN A 210 18.38 -19.54 -21.18
C GLN A 210 19.84 -19.83 -20.86
N ASN A 211 20.65 -18.77 -20.80
CA ASN A 211 22.05 -18.88 -20.41
C ASN A 211 22.53 -17.58 -19.77
N LEU A 212 23.50 -17.70 -18.86
CA LEU A 212 24.03 -16.55 -18.13
C LEU A 212 24.78 -15.57 -19.03
N HIS A 213 25.45 -16.04 -20.09
CA HIS A 213 26.25 -15.17 -20.96
C HIS A 213 25.36 -14.10 -21.61
N ASP A 214 24.27 -14.52 -22.23
CA ASP A 214 23.30 -13.64 -22.89
C ASP A 214 22.53 -12.82 -21.87
N TRP A 215 22.15 -13.40 -20.72
CA TRP A 215 21.52 -12.63 -19.64
C TRP A 215 22.38 -11.44 -19.22
N TYR A 216 23.66 -11.65 -18.88
CA TYR A 216 24.55 -10.55 -18.50
C TYR A 216 24.73 -9.53 -19.62
N ARG A 217 24.83 -10.00 -20.87
CA ARG A 217 25.04 -9.14 -22.03
C ARG A 217 23.84 -8.25 -22.29
N TYR A 218 22.68 -8.84 -22.50
CA TYR A 218 21.50 -8.13 -22.99
C TYR A 218 20.77 -7.41 -21.86
N MET A 219 20.67 -7.96 -20.65
CA MET A 219 20.09 -7.23 -19.52
C MET A 219 20.89 -5.96 -19.19
N SER A 220 22.22 -6.01 -19.30
CA SER A 220 23.06 -4.80 -19.17
C SER A 220 22.78 -3.78 -20.27
N GLN A 221 22.65 -4.23 -21.53
CA GLN A 221 22.35 -3.35 -22.67
C GLN A 221 20.98 -2.69 -22.53
N GLY A 222 19.94 -3.46 -22.23
CA GLY A 222 18.58 -2.94 -22.00
C GLY A 222 18.54 -1.96 -20.84
N ALA A 223 19.18 -2.29 -19.70
CA ALA A 223 19.22 -1.42 -18.53
C ALA A 223 19.88 -0.07 -18.82
N VAL A 224 21.04 -0.09 -19.47
CA VAL A 224 21.76 1.14 -19.86
C VAL A 224 20.97 1.93 -20.90
N ALA A 225 20.29 1.26 -21.83
CA ALA A 225 19.47 1.92 -22.84
C ALA A 225 18.28 2.67 -22.22
N ILE A 226 17.53 2.04 -21.31
CA ILE A 226 16.45 2.70 -20.56
C ILE A 226 17.01 3.88 -19.77
N HIS A 227 18.06 3.67 -18.97
CA HIS A 227 18.61 4.73 -18.11
C HIS A 227 19.12 5.94 -18.91
N LYS A 228 19.74 5.71 -20.07
CA LYS A 228 20.19 6.77 -20.98
C LYS A 228 19.03 7.53 -21.61
N ALA A 229 17.95 6.82 -21.97
CA ALA A 229 16.76 7.40 -22.57
C ALA A 229 15.89 8.18 -21.57
N ASN A 230 15.81 7.67 -20.35
CA ASN A 230 15.03 8.23 -19.25
C ASN A 230 15.75 7.98 -17.91
N PRO A 231 16.56 8.94 -17.43
CA PRO A 231 17.33 8.77 -16.20
C PRO A 231 16.47 8.88 -14.93
N ASN A 232 15.21 9.32 -15.05
CA ASN A 232 14.33 9.58 -13.92
C ASN A 232 13.66 8.31 -13.38
N VAL A 233 13.48 7.28 -14.20
CA VAL A 233 12.84 6.02 -13.83
C VAL A 233 13.79 5.05 -13.14
N LEU A 234 13.26 4.25 -12.23
CA LEU A 234 13.93 3.03 -11.77
C LEU A 234 14.02 2.04 -12.93
N VAL A 235 15.13 1.32 -13.01
CA VAL A 235 15.32 0.22 -13.96
C VAL A 235 15.19 -1.07 -13.18
N VAL A 236 14.13 -1.82 -13.46
CA VAL A 236 13.80 -3.08 -12.80
C VAL A 236 14.35 -4.23 -13.63
N ILE A 237 15.18 -5.07 -12.99
CA ILE A 237 15.97 -6.10 -13.65
C ILE A 237 15.43 -7.48 -13.29
N SER A 238 14.96 -8.16 -14.34
CA SER A 238 14.32 -9.47 -14.32
C SER A 238 15.32 -10.62 -14.14
N GLY A 239 14.83 -11.75 -13.64
CA GLY A 239 15.61 -12.94 -13.33
C GLY A 239 15.67 -13.94 -14.49
N LEU A 240 15.99 -15.18 -14.16
CA LEU A 240 15.81 -16.34 -15.04
C LEU A 240 14.72 -17.24 -14.47
N ASN A 241 14.30 -18.22 -15.27
CA ASN A 241 13.34 -19.25 -14.90
C ASN A 241 12.05 -18.63 -14.36
N TYR A 242 11.38 -17.83 -15.21
CA TYR A 242 10.14 -17.14 -14.86
C TYR A 242 10.34 -16.15 -13.70
N ASP A 243 11.45 -15.40 -13.71
CA ASP A 243 11.86 -14.45 -12.67
C ASP A 243 11.96 -15.03 -11.25
N THR A 244 12.04 -16.35 -11.11
CA THR A 244 12.18 -17.00 -9.80
C THR A 244 13.63 -17.08 -9.34
N GLU A 245 14.61 -16.89 -10.23
CA GLU A 245 16.03 -17.13 -9.96
C GLU A 245 16.93 -15.92 -10.21
N LEU A 246 17.58 -15.48 -9.13
CA LEU A 246 18.64 -14.46 -9.14
C LEU A 246 19.91 -14.94 -8.38
N GLN A 247 19.94 -16.19 -7.90
CA GLN A 247 21.03 -16.70 -7.05
C GLN A 247 22.41 -16.70 -7.72
N PHE A 248 22.45 -16.73 -9.06
CA PHE A 248 23.71 -16.66 -9.80
C PHE A 248 24.45 -15.34 -9.55
N LEU A 249 23.76 -14.28 -9.09
CA LEU A 249 24.36 -13.01 -8.70
C LEU A 249 25.20 -13.11 -7.42
N LYS A 250 25.01 -14.16 -6.59
CA LYS A 250 25.91 -14.45 -5.45
C LYS A 250 27.33 -14.69 -5.91
N ASN A 251 27.50 -15.35 -7.06
CA ASN A 251 28.81 -15.71 -7.62
C ASN A 251 29.37 -14.58 -8.50
N LYS A 252 28.51 -13.89 -9.26
CA LYS A 252 28.91 -12.80 -10.15
C LYS A 252 27.91 -11.65 -10.06
N PRO A 253 28.20 -10.58 -9.31
CA PRO A 253 27.31 -9.42 -9.27
C PRO A 253 27.15 -8.75 -10.64
N LEU A 254 25.96 -8.24 -10.95
CA LEU A 254 25.72 -7.43 -12.14
C LEU A 254 26.38 -6.04 -11.98
N LYS A 255 27.46 -5.82 -12.72
CA LYS A 255 28.25 -4.58 -12.70
C LYS A 255 27.81 -3.64 -13.82
N ILE A 256 26.78 -2.85 -13.53
CA ILE A 256 26.32 -1.74 -14.35
C ILE A 256 26.13 -0.51 -13.47
N ASP A 257 26.45 0.67 -14.00
CA ASP A 257 26.21 1.95 -13.32
C ASP A 257 24.92 2.57 -13.84
N LEU A 258 23.91 2.58 -12.98
CA LEU A 258 22.63 3.24 -13.19
C LEU A 258 22.40 4.31 -12.09
N GLY A 259 23.47 4.73 -11.41
CA GLY A 259 23.39 5.48 -10.17
C GLY A 259 22.49 4.80 -9.14
N LYS A 260 21.55 5.55 -8.57
CA LYS A 260 20.58 5.08 -7.58
C LYS A 260 19.23 4.70 -8.22
N LYS A 261 19.26 3.97 -9.33
CA LYS A 261 18.05 3.56 -10.07
C LYS A 261 17.90 2.05 -10.26
N LYS A 262 18.88 1.25 -9.84
CA LYS A 262 18.88 -0.21 -10.01
C LYS A 262 17.97 -0.91 -8.99
N VAL A 263 17.02 -1.71 -9.49
CA VAL A 263 16.11 -2.54 -8.71
C VAL A 263 16.06 -3.94 -9.34
N PHE A 264 15.92 -4.98 -8.52
CA PHE A 264 15.66 -6.34 -9.01
C PHE A 264 14.18 -6.71 -8.79
N GLU A 265 13.67 -7.62 -9.59
CA GLU A 265 12.33 -8.19 -9.40
C GLU A 265 12.36 -9.71 -9.27
N THR A 266 11.31 -10.28 -8.67
CA THR A 266 11.11 -11.72 -8.62
C THR A 266 9.63 -12.06 -8.63
N HIS A 267 9.29 -13.22 -9.20
CA HIS A 267 7.93 -13.72 -9.25
C HIS A 267 7.74 -14.94 -8.34
N LEU A 268 6.52 -15.13 -7.84
CA LEU A 268 6.21 -16.33 -7.08
C LEU A 268 4.72 -16.71 -7.10
N TYR A 269 4.46 -17.95 -7.47
CA TYR A 269 3.15 -18.60 -7.39
C TYR A 269 3.26 -19.90 -6.58
N SER A 270 2.11 -20.48 -6.23
CA SER A 270 2.04 -21.75 -5.47
C SER A 270 2.74 -22.91 -6.19
N TRP A 271 2.88 -22.84 -7.52
CA TRP A 271 3.58 -23.81 -8.37
C TRP A 271 5.02 -23.43 -8.73
N SER A 272 5.51 -22.24 -8.37
CA SER A 272 6.89 -21.80 -8.67
C SER A 272 7.97 -22.64 -7.96
N GLY A 273 7.55 -23.50 -7.03
CA GLY A 273 8.32 -24.63 -6.52
C GLY A 273 9.11 -24.38 -5.24
N ILE A 274 9.37 -25.49 -4.54
CA ILE A 274 10.30 -25.61 -3.41
C ILE A 274 11.42 -26.56 -3.87
N GLY A 275 12.65 -26.07 -3.99
CA GLY A 275 13.74 -26.89 -4.55
C GLY A 275 13.45 -27.37 -5.98
N THR A 276 13.53 -28.68 -6.23
CA THR A 276 13.32 -29.30 -7.56
C THR A 276 11.85 -29.65 -7.86
N LEU A 277 10.92 -29.40 -6.95
CA LEU A 277 9.50 -29.77 -7.11
C LEU A 277 8.68 -28.52 -7.44
N LYS A 278 8.29 -28.37 -8.71
CA LYS A 278 7.32 -27.37 -9.20
C LYS A 278 5.88 -27.90 -9.06
N LEU A 279 5.41 -28.14 -7.83
CA LEU A 279 4.13 -28.80 -7.59
C LEU A 279 3.22 -27.96 -6.69
N LYS A 280 2.11 -27.46 -7.25
CA LYS A 280 1.04 -26.77 -6.50
C LYS A 280 0.51 -27.61 -5.35
N GLU A 281 0.40 -28.93 -5.56
CA GLU A 281 -0.15 -29.88 -4.59
C GLU A 281 0.62 -29.95 -3.26
N ILE A 282 1.87 -29.48 -3.20
CA ILE A 282 2.66 -29.50 -1.96
C ILE A 282 1.95 -28.75 -0.82
N TRP A 283 1.18 -27.71 -1.14
CA TRP A 283 0.42 -26.92 -0.16
C TRP A 283 -0.78 -27.66 0.45
N THR A 284 -1.18 -28.81 -0.11
CA THR A 284 -2.15 -29.72 0.52
C THR A 284 -1.50 -30.72 1.47
N LYS A 285 -0.18 -30.89 1.40
CA LYS A 285 0.57 -31.86 2.20
C LYS A 285 0.89 -31.30 3.58
N GLN A 286 1.32 -32.19 4.46
CA GLN A 286 1.73 -31.90 5.83
C GLN A 286 3.18 -32.36 6.06
N PRO A 287 3.90 -31.77 7.03
CA PRO A 287 3.47 -30.68 7.91
C PRO A 287 3.60 -29.29 7.26
N LEU A 288 2.52 -28.49 7.29
CA LEU A 288 2.43 -27.19 6.62
C LEU A 288 3.46 -26.16 7.13
N ASN A 289 3.83 -26.22 8.41
CA ASN A 289 4.88 -25.37 8.97
C ASN A 289 6.24 -25.58 8.29
N ARG A 290 6.57 -26.82 7.92
CA ARG A 290 7.80 -27.13 7.19
C ARG A 290 7.73 -26.62 5.75
N ILE A 291 6.61 -26.88 5.07
CA ILE A 291 6.39 -26.40 3.70
C ILE A 291 6.54 -24.88 3.62
N CYS A 292 5.96 -24.15 4.59
CA CYS A 292 6.12 -22.70 4.66
C CYS A 292 7.57 -22.27 4.96
N ALA A 293 8.24 -22.91 5.92
CA ALA A 293 9.62 -22.60 6.27
C ALA A 293 10.59 -22.85 5.09
N ASP A 294 10.45 -23.98 4.40
CA ASP A 294 11.25 -24.36 3.24
C ASP A 294 10.98 -23.44 2.04
N SER A 295 9.72 -23.03 1.86
CA SER A 295 9.35 -22.02 0.85
C SER A 295 10.04 -20.69 1.10
N ILE A 296 9.97 -20.16 2.32
CA ILE A 296 10.62 -18.91 2.72
C ILE A 296 12.13 -18.99 2.54
N LYS A 297 12.75 -20.09 2.98
CA LYS A 297 14.18 -20.33 2.78
C LYS A 297 14.54 -20.35 1.30
N GLY A 298 13.73 -21.01 0.46
CA GLY A 298 13.90 -21.03 -0.99
C GLY A 298 13.87 -19.62 -1.59
N ILE A 299 12.92 -18.77 -1.19
CA ILE A 299 12.86 -17.38 -1.63
C ILE A 299 14.15 -16.62 -1.27
N ASP A 300 14.63 -16.77 -0.04
CA ASP A 300 15.87 -16.13 0.42
C ASP A 300 17.10 -16.61 -0.36
N ASP A 301 17.16 -17.91 -0.63
CA ASP A 301 18.25 -18.52 -1.38
C ASP A 301 18.27 -18.03 -2.84
N ARG A 302 17.10 -17.82 -3.46
CA ARG A 302 16.98 -17.45 -4.87
C ARG A 302 17.05 -15.94 -5.15
N ALA A 303 16.43 -15.11 -4.31
CA ALA A 303 16.32 -13.66 -4.55
C ALA A 303 16.46 -12.81 -3.28
N GLY A 304 15.91 -13.26 -2.14
CA GLY A 304 15.84 -12.48 -0.91
C GLY A 304 17.19 -12.04 -0.34
N PHE A 305 18.27 -12.77 -0.65
CA PHE A 305 19.65 -12.39 -0.29
C PHE A 305 20.05 -11.00 -0.79
N LEU A 306 19.46 -10.51 -1.89
CA LEU A 306 19.73 -9.17 -2.44
C LEU A 306 19.35 -8.04 -1.48
N THR A 307 18.47 -8.30 -0.52
CA THR A 307 17.96 -7.29 0.42
C THR A 307 18.75 -7.21 1.74
N ILE A 308 19.82 -7.99 1.87
CA ILE A 308 20.58 -8.18 3.11
C ILE A 308 22.03 -7.70 2.92
N GLY A 309 22.61 -7.15 4.00
CA GLY A 309 24.02 -6.74 4.04
C GLY A 309 24.27 -5.30 3.58
N GLU A 310 25.54 -4.93 3.50
CA GLU A 310 25.97 -3.56 3.16
C GLU A 310 25.66 -3.20 1.70
N ASN A 311 25.73 -4.18 0.80
CA ASN A 311 25.47 -4.02 -0.64
C ASN A 311 24.02 -4.34 -1.03
N ALA A 312 23.10 -4.32 -0.07
CA ALA A 312 21.70 -4.61 -0.33
C ALA A 312 21.11 -3.66 -1.37
N THR A 313 20.30 -4.22 -2.26
CA THR A 313 19.62 -3.56 -3.38
C THR A 313 18.12 -3.83 -3.25
N PRO A 314 17.23 -2.91 -3.70
CA PRO A 314 15.79 -3.16 -3.60
C PRO A 314 15.37 -4.35 -4.45
N LEU A 315 14.43 -5.13 -3.91
CA LEU A 315 13.78 -6.26 -4.55
C LEU A 315 12.27 -6.02 -4.52
N ILE A 316 11.60 -6.08 -5.67
CA ILE A 316 10.15 -6.01 -5.80
C ILE A 316 9.61 -7.39 -6.16
N PHE A 317 8.53 -7.82 -5.51
CA PHE A 317 7.74 -8.96 -6.00
C PHE A 317 6.76 -8.47 -7.06
N THR A 318 7.18 -8.33 -8.31
CA THR A 318 6.35 -7.73 -9.37
C THR A 318 5.15 -8.59 -9.76
N GLU A 319 5.25 -9.90 -9.54
CA GLU A 319 4.13 -10.81 -9.64
C GLU A 319 4.10 -11.85 -8.52
N PHE A 320 2.92 -12.00 -7.94
CA PHE A 320 2.45 -13.19 -7.26
C PHE A 320 0.93 -13.21 -7.41
N GLY A 321 0.31 -14.37 -7.28
CA GLY A 321 -1.14 -14.48 -7.43
C GLY A 321 -1.70 -15.74 -6.77
N PHE A 322 -3.02 -15.75 -6.66
CA PHE A 322 -3.81 -16.83 -6.10
C PHE A 322 -5.18 -16.85 -6.80
N ASP A 323 -5.86 -17.98 -6.82
CA ASP A 323 -7.26 -18.04 -7.27
C ASP A 323 -8.17 -17.19 -6.36
N GLU A 324 -8.56 -16.02 -6.84
CA GLU A 324 -9.35 -15.03 -6.12
C GLU A 324 -10.83 -15.42 -5.98
N THR A 325 -11.28 -16.50 -6.64
CA THR A 325 -12.58 -17.12 -6.31
C THR A 325 -12.59 -17.70 -4.89
N GLY A 326 -11.41 -17.90 -4.30
CA GLY A 326 -11.22 -18.47 -2.97
C GLY A 326 -11.34 -19.99 -2.94
N SER A 327 -11.45 -20.65 -4.09
CA SER A 327 -11.72 -22.08 -4.18
C SER A 327 -10.47 -22.97 -4.00
N SER A 328 -9.29 -22.49 -4.39
CA SER A 328 -8.04 -23.27 -4.28
C SER A 328 -7.46 -23.23 -2.85
N VAL A 329 -7.45 -24.40 -2.21
CA VAL A 329 -6.82 -24.60 -0.89
C VAL A 329 -5.31 -24.35 -0.97
N GLU A 330 -4.67 -24.77 -2.04
CA GLU A 330 -3.22 -24.63 -2.26
C GLU A 330 -2.82 -23.17 -2.33
N ASP A 331 -3.52 -22.39 -3.14
CA ASP A 331 -3.24 -20.97 -3.33
C ASP A 331 -3.52 -20.17 -2.06
N ASN A 332 -4.59 -20.50 -1.34
CA ASN A 332 -4.93 -19.86 -0.05
C ASN A 332 -3.84 -20.12 1.02
N ARG A 333 -3.33 -21.36 1.10
CA ARG A 333 -2.26 -21.72 2.04
C ARG A 333 -0.93 -21.08 1.66
N PHE A 334 -0.59 -21.12 0.37
CA PHE A 334 0.58 -20.45 -0.20
C PHE A 334 0.56 -18.95 0.09
N LEU A 335 -0.53 -18.25 -0.24
CA LEU A 335 -0.67 -16.81 -0.04
C LEU A 335 -0.46 -16.44 1.43
N THR A 336 -1.11 -17.17 2.34
CA THR A 336 -0.99 -16.92 3.77
C THR A 336 0.45 -17.06 4.26
N CYS A 337 1.22 -18.03 3.75
CA CYS A 337 2.65 -18.14 4.04
C CYS A 337 3.48 -16.99 3.41
N LEU A 338 3.29 -16.70 2.12
CA LEU A 338 4.02 -15.65 1.40
C LEU A 338 3.79 -14.27 2.03
N GLN A 339 2.58 -13.97 2.49
CA GLN A 339 2.25 -12.73 3.18
C GLN A 339 3.14 -12.51 4.41
N THR A 340 3.48 -13.55 5.16
CA THR A 340 4.38 -13.43 6.33
C THR A 340 5.78 -12.95 5.93
N TYR A 341 6.26 -13.38 4.76
CA TYR A 341 7.55 -12.96 4.21
C TYR A 341 7.51 -11.51 3.72
N LEU A 342 6.51 -11.17 2.90
CA LEU A 342 6.37 -9.83 2.32
C LEU A 342 6.11 -8.76 3.39
N VAL A 343 5.26 -9.06 4.38
CA VAL A 343 4.97 -8.16 5.50
C VAL A 343 6.18 -8.05 6.44
N GLY A 344 6.80 -9.18 6.80
CA GLY A 344 7.93 -9.20 7.74
C GLY A 344 9.16 -8.45 7.23
N ARG A 345 9.41 -8.49 5.92
CA ARG A 345 10.48 -7.72 5.27
C ARG A 345 10.04 -6.36 4.75
N ASP A 346 8.74 -6.13 4.74
CA ASP A 346 8.11 -4.95 4.18
C ASP A 346 8.58 -4.70 2.75
N LEU A 347 8.34 -5.67 1.87
CA LEU A 347 8.74 -5.59 0.46
C LEU A 347 7.69 -4.84 -0.37
N ASP A 348 8.15 -4.28 -1.48
CA ASP A 348 7.35 -3.71 -2.55
C ASP A 348 6.80 -4.86 -3.42
N TRP A 349 5.59 -4.71 -3.95
CA TRP A 349 4.92 -5.84 -4.61
C TRP A 349 3.86 -5.45 -5.66
N GLY A 350 3.56 -6.39 -6.54
CA GLY A 350 2.53 -6.38 -7.57
C GLY A 350 1.71 -7.66 -7.56
N LEU A 351 0.40 -7.56 -7.38
CA LEU A 351 -0.51 -8.70 -7.40
C LEU A 351 -0.96 -8.97 -8.84
N TRP A 352 -0.77 -10.20 -9.32
CA TRP A 352 -1.34 -10.70 -10.56
C TRP A 352 -2.72 -11.31 -10.26
N ALA A 353 -3.82 -10.69 -10.69
CA ALA A 353 -3.91 -9.44 -11.48
C ALA A 353 -5.06 -8.53 -11.06
N PHE A 354 -5.02 -7.27 -11.50
CA PHE A 354 -6.11 -6.32 -11.23
C PHE A 354 -7.30 -6.53 -12.18
N GLN A 355 -7.05 -6.87 -13.45
CA GLN A 355 -8.13 -7.07 -14.42
C GLN A 355 -9.02 -8.27 -14.06
N GLY A 356 -10.32 -8.16 -14.34
CA GLY A 356 -11.28 -9.24 -14.10
C GLY A 356 -11.63 -10.08 -15.32
N SER A 357 -11.30 -9.62 -16.52
CA SER A 357 -11.53 -10.34 -17.77
C SER A 357 -10.58 -9.85 -18.88
N TYR A 358 -10.51 -10.61 -19.97
CA TYR A 358 -9.73 -10.29 -21.17
C TYR A 358 -10.66 -10.00 -22.35
N TYR A 359 -10.29 -9.07 -23.25
CA TYR A 359 -11.01 -8.90 -24.52
C TYR A 359 -10.98 -10.19 -25.32
N VAL A 360 -9.77 -10.71 -25.57
CA VAL A 360 -9.51 -11.93 -26.34
C VAL A 360 -8.26 -12.59 -25.78
N LYS A 361 -8.37 -13.87 -25.41
CA LYS A 361 -7.25 -14.67 -24.92
C LYS A 361 -7.28 -16.04 -25.58
N GLY A 362 -6.32 -16.27 -26.49
CA GLY A 362 -6.36 -17.41 -27.40
C GLY A 362 -7.53 -17.26 -28.37
N ASP A 363 -8.41 -18.25 -28.41
CA ASP A 363 -9.62 -18.31 -29.22
C ASP A 363 -10.89 -17.84 -28.48
N LYS A 364 -10.75 -17.41 -27.22
CA LYS A 364 -11.89 -17.03 -26.36
C LYS A 364 -12.02 -15.52 -26.25
N VAL A 365 -13.23 -15.03 -26.48
CA VAL A 365 -13.62 -13.62 -26.28
C VAL A 365 -14.19 -13.44 -24.87
N GLN A 366 -13.88 -12.32 -24.22
CA GLN A 366 -14.40 -11.95 -22.89
C GLN A 366 -14.14 -13.00 -21.79
N LEU A 367 -12.98 -13.68 -21.86
CA LEU A 367 -12.61 -14.72 -20.92
C LEU A 367 -12.45 -14.18 -19.48
N ASP A 368 -13.04 -14.88 -18.51
CA ASP A 368 -12.92 -14.57 -17.09
C ASP A 368 -11.50 -14.80 -16.56
N GLU A 369 -11.00 -13.88 -15.72
CA GLU A 369 -9.71 -13.98 -15.04
C GLU A 369 -9.93 -14.33 -13.56
N SER A 370 -9.78 -15.61 -13.21
CA SER A 370 -10.00 -16.10 -11.85
C SER A 370 -8.97 -15.60 -10.84
N PHE A 371 -7.79 -15.15 -11.29
CA PHE A 371 -6.76 -14.49 -10.48
C PHE A 371 -6.98 -12.97 -10.39
N GLY A 372 -8.06 -12.47 -10.99
CA GLY A 372 -8.39 -11.05 -11.02
C GLY A 372 -8.97 -10.57 -9.70
N VAL A 373 -8.43 -9.47 -9.16
CA VAL A 373 -9.00 -8.71 -8.03
C VAL A 373 -10.44 -8.31 -8.34
N MET A 374 -10.68 -7.88 -9.59
CA MET A 374 -12.00 -7.55 -10.09
C MET A 374 -12.70 -8.81 -10.62
N ASP A 375 -14.02 -8.86 -10.48
CA ASP A 375 -14.85 -9.88 -11.11
C ASP A 375 -14.95 -9.66 -12.64
N VAL A 376 -15.52 -10.65 -13.35
CA VAL A 376 -15.68 -10.60 -14.82
C VAL A 376 -16.40 -9.32 -15.31
N THR A 377 -17.28 -8.76 -14.46
CA THR A 377 -18.07 -7.56 -14.75
C THR A 377 -17.32 -6.26 -14.46
N TRP A 378 -16.20 -6.31 -13.73
CA TRP A 378 -15.44 -5.18 -13.22
C TRP A 378 -16.19 -4.30 -12.21
N HIS A 379 -17.29 -4.76 -11.62
CA HIS A 379 -18.08 -3.98 -10.65
C HIS A 379 -17.82 -4.38 -9.20
N HIS A 380 -17.29 -5.59 -8.98
CA HIS A 380 -17.12 -6.15 -7.65
C HIS A 380 -15.72 -6.73 -7.48
N LEU A 381 -15.30 -6.80 -6.20
CA LEU A 381 -14.14 -7.61 -5.85
C LEU A 381 -14.52 -9.08 -6.01
N ARG A 382 -13.62 -9.87 -6.61
CA ARG A 382 -13.79 -11.33 -6.69
C ARG A 382 -13.63 -11.95 -5.31
N TYR A 383 -12.55 -11.61 -4.61
CA TYR A 383 -12.33 -12.01 -3.23
C TYR A 383 -12.94 -10.99 -2.25
N SER A 384 -14.08 -11.33 -1.65
CA SER A 384 -14.81 -10.42 -0.75
C SER A 384 -14.00 -9.95 0.47
N ASN A 385 -13.07 -10.78 0.94
CA ASN A 385 -12.22 -10.48 2.10
C ASN A 385 -10.87 -9.82 1.74
N PHE A 386 -10.70 -9.34 0.50
CA PHE A 386 -9.46 -8.72 0.02
C PHE A 386 -8.93 -7.62 0.95
N THR A 387 -9.82 -6.74 1.41
CA THR A 387 -9.44 -5.57 2.22
C THR A 387 -8.77 -5.98 3.53
N ASP A 388 -9.33 -6.96 4.24
CA ASP A 388 -8.74 -7.44 5.49
C ASP A 388 -7.49 -8.26 5.23
N LYS A 389 -7.54 -9.16 4.23
CA LYS A 389 -6.42 -10.05 3.89
C LYS A 389 -5.14 -9.30 3.52
N PHE A 390 -5.24 -8.17 2.82
CA PHE A 390 -4.10 -7.39 2.32
C PHE A 390 -3.76 -6.14 3.16
N GLN A 391 -4.52 -5.85 4.21
CA GLN A 391 -4.46 -4.60 4.96
C GLN A 391 -3.05 -4.18 5.40
N LEU A 392 -2.29 -5.09 6.01
CA LEU A 392 -0.94 -4.79 6.50
C LEU A 392 0.09 -4.77 5.36
N LEU A 393 -0.16 -5.53 4.31
CA LEU A 393 0.72 -5.63 3.14
C LEU A 393 0.64 -4.38 2.25
N GLN A 394 -0.51 -3.71 2.21
CA GLN A 394 -0.74 -2.44 1.51
C GLN A 394 -0.14 -1.22 2.24
N ARG A 395 0.44 -1.41 3.43
CA ARG A 395 1.00 -0.33 4.24
C ARG A 395 2.50 -0.34 4.28
N LYS A 396 3.04 0.86 4.48
CA LYS A 396 4.42 1.06 4.88
C LYS A 396 4.56 0.73 6.37
N ASN A 397 5.27 -0.35 6.69
CA ASN A 397 5.53 -0.80 8.07
C ASN A 397 6.89 -0.28 8.59
N GLN A 398 7.83 0.00 7.69
CA GLN A 398 9.17 0.49 7.99
C GLN A 398 9.57 1.74 7.19
N GLU A 399 10.37 2.62 7.77
CA GLU A 399 11.05 3.77 7.14
C GLU A 399 12.53 3.49 6.89
N SER A 400 13.14 4.21 5.94
CA SER A 400 14.57 4.11 5.65
C SER A 400 15.40 4.67 6.82
N LYS A 401 16.59 4.08 7.09
CA LYS A 401 17.44 4.52 8.22
C LYS A 401 17.90 5.98 8.12
N ASN A 402 18.02 6.57 6.93
CA ASN A 402 18.32 8.00 6.80
C ASN A 402 17.13 8.91 7.11
N GLN A 403 15.89 8.40 7.04
CA GLN A 403 14.75 9.13 7.57
C GLN A 403 14.75 9.15 9.09
N LEU A 404 15.27 8.10 9.76
CA LEU A 404 15.60 8.21 11.18
C LEU A 404 16.61 9.34 11.35
N VAL A 405 17.71 9.42 10.59
CA VAL A 405 18.67 10.54 10.73
C VAL A 405 18.05 11.93 10.46
N ASN A 406 17.15 12.07 9.48
CA ASN A 406 16.52 13.36 9.12
C ASN A 406 15.31 13.76 9.99
N ALA A 407 14.62 12.81 10.62
CA ALA A 407 13.57 13.06 11.60
C ALA A 407 14.07 12.99 13.07
N PHE A 408 15.20 12.31 13.33
CA PHE A 408 15.77 12.02 14.65
C PHE A 408 17.04 12.78 15.02
N ASN A 409 17.75 13.44 14.10
CA ASN A 409 18.66 14.51 14.56
C ASN A 409 17.89 15.67 15.24
N LEU A 410 16.56 15.59 15.30
CA LEU A 410 15.67 16.45 16.09
C LEU A 410 15.33 15.93 17.50
N CYS A 411 15.55 14.65 17.85
CA CYS A 411 14.95 14.10 19.09
C CYS A 411 15.69 13.00 19.87
N VAL A 412 16.76 12.34 19.38
CA VAL A 412 17.51 11.37 20.21
C VAL A 412 19.00 11.40 19.88
N LEU A 413 19.76 12.23 20.59
CA LEU A 413 21.19 12.00 20.81
C LEU A 413 21.30 11.40 22.21
N ASP A 414 21.45 10.07 22.26
CA ASP A 414 22.18 9.28 23.28
C ASP A 414 21.80 7.79 23.17
N ALA A 415 21.93 7.26 21.97
CA ALA A 415 22.22 5.85 21.79
C ALA A 415 23.49 5.79 20.97
N GLU A 416 24.61 5.49 21.64
CA GLU A 416 25.81 5.00 20.98
C GLU A 416 25.43 3.95 19.91
N PRO A 417 26.26 3.72 18.87
CA PRO A 417 26.07 2.66 17.88
C PRO A 417 25.95 1.23 18.48
N THR A 418 26.11 1.10 19.80
CA THR A 418 26.10 -0.10 20.64
C THR A 418 24.84 -0.23 21.52
N SER A 419 23.93 0.75 21.56
CA SER A 419 22.73 0.74 22.40
C SER A 419 21.54 0.07 21.68
N LYS A 420 21.22 -1.18 22.09
CA LYS A 420 20.09 -1.99 21.60
C LYS A 420 18.74 -1.45 22.11
N ALA A 421 18.23 -0.37 21.51
CA ALA A 421 16.82 -0.01 21.73
C ALA A 421 15.91 -1.16 21.24
N PRO A 422 14.90 -1.59 22.03
CA PRO A 422 14.11 -2.75 21.67
C PRO A 422 13.19 -2.44 20.47
N SER A 423 13.17 -3.35 19.51
CA SER A 423 12.34 -3.23 18.30
C SER A 423 10.85 -3.15 18.66
N VAL A 424 10.14 -2.24 18.02
CA VAL A 424 8.67 -2.12 18.11
C VAL A 424 8.05 -2.99 17.02
N HIS A 425 6.95 -3.67 17.35
CA HIS A 425 6.31 -4.64 16.49
C HIS A 425 4.79 -4.43 16.40
N ILE A 426 4.21 -4.99 15.35
CA ILE A 426 2.78 -5.25 15.17
C ILE A 426 2.59 -6.76 15.31
N LEU A 427 1.64 -7.21 16.13
CA LEU A 427 1.31 -8.63 16.24
C LEU A 427 0.25 -8.94 15.18
N TYR A 428 0.65 -9.67 14.15
CA TYR A 428 -0.12 -9.92 12.93
C TYR A 428 -0.60 -11.37 12.87
N HIS A 429 -1.85 -11.58 12.46
CA HIS A 429 -2.44 -12.89 12.22
C HIS A 429 -2.63 -13.12 10.71
N PRO A 430 -1.73 -13.86 10.03
CA PRO A 430 -1.68 -13.92 8.57
C PRO A 430 -2.91 -14.54 7.91
N LEU A 431 -3.55 -15.52 8.57
CA LEU A 431 -4.73 -16.19 8.01
C LEU A 431 -5.88 -15.20 7.79
N SER A 432 -6.18 -14.35 8.78
CA SER A 432 -7.24 -13.33 8.65
C SER A 432 -6.78 -12.02 8.03
N GLY A 433 -5.47 -11.75 7.98
CA GLY A 433 -4.92 -10.45 7.55
C GLY A 433 -5.08 -9.31 8.58
N GLN A 434 -5.57 -9.64 9.78
CA GLN A 434 -5.83 -8.70 10.86
C GLN A 434 -4.70 -8.67 11.89
N CYS A 435 -4.73 -7.69 12.77
CA CYS A 435 -3.71 -7.49 13.80
C CYS A 435 -4.31 -7.59 15.19
N ALA A 436 -3.49 -8.02 16.15
CA ALA A 436 -3.90 -8.12 17.53
C ALA A 436 -4.00 -6.75 18.19
N GLN A 437 -5.16 -6.49 18.78
CA GLN A 437 -5.49 -5.28 19.52
C GLN A 437 -6.01 -5.64 20.91
N VAL A 438 -6.01 -4.65 21.81
CA VAL A 438 -6.44 -4.84 23.20
C VAL A 438 -7.82 -4.22 23.37
N ASN A 439 -8.79 -5.01 23.81
CA ASN A 439 -10.16 -4.55 24.03
C ASN A 439 -10.33 -3.89 25.41
N GLY A 440 -11.55 -3.39 25.70
CA GLY A 440 -11.86 -2.72 26.97
C GLY A 440 -11.74 -3.59 28.23
N LYS A 441 -11.57 -4.91 28.09
CA LYS A 441 -11.35 -5.86 29.19
C LYS A 441 -9.87 -6.21 29.40
N ASN A 442 -8.95 -5.51 28.72
CA ASN A 442 -7.53 -5.85 28.65
C ASN A 442 -7.26 -7.23 28.03
N GLU A 443 -8.17 -7.76 27.21
CA GLU A 443 -7.99 -9.01 26.49
C GLU A 443 -7.58 -8.74 25.04
N LEU A 444 -6.87 -9.69 24.44
CA LEU A 444 -6.50 -9.66 23.04
C LEU A 444 -7.63 -10.10 22.13
N GLU A 445 -7.76 -9.39 21.01
CA GLU A 445 -8.62 -9.76 19.90
C GLU A 445 -7.94 -9.39 18.58
N VAL A 446 -8.32 -10.04 17.48
CA VAL A 446 -7.97 -9.60 16.13
C VAL A 446 -8.89 -8.44 15.72
N GLY A 447 -8.30 -7.46 15.07
CA GLY A 447 -9.03 -6.33 14.49
C GLY A 447 -8.20 -5.61 13.43
N SER A 448 -8.62 -4.39 13.10
CA SER A 448 -7.93 -3.59 12.09
C SER A 448 -6.46 -3.37 12.47
N CYS A 449 -5.56 -3.56 11.51
CA CYS A 449 -4.16 -3.19 11.63
C CYS A 449 -3.94 -1.67 11.69
N GLU A 450 -4.99 -0.84 11.54
CA GLU A 450 -4.92 0.62 11.78
C GLU A 450 -4.80 0.95 13.27
N SER A 451 -5.13 -0.01 14.13
CA SER A 451 -5.03 0.14 15.57
C SER A 451 -3.62 0.57 16.01
N LYS A 452 -3.58 1.35 17.10
CA LYS A 452 -2.35 1.92 17.67
C LYS A 452 -1.57 0.93 18.53
N ASN A 453 -2.11 -0.27 18.80
CA ASN A 453 -1.39 -1.24 19.62
C ASN A 453 -0.08 -1.62 18.93
N ARG A 454 0.99 -1.52 19.71
CA ARG A 454 2.35 -1.84 19.29
C ARG A 454 2.97 -2.66 20.39
N TRP A 455 3.91 -3.51 20.04
CA TRP A 455 4.45 -4.52 20.94
C TRP A 455 5.96 -4.38 21.03
N VAL A 456 6.51 -4.47 22.23
CA VAL A 456 7.96 -4.44 22.46
C VAL A 456 8.38 -5.79 22.98
N GLN A 457 9.42 -6.36 22.37
CA GLN A 457 9.99 -7.63 22.80
C GLN A 457 11.27 -7.35 23.60
N LEU A 458 11.34 -7.81 24.85
CA LEU A 458 12.50 -7.59 25.73
C LEU A 458 13.29 -8.88 25.98
N GLY A 459 14.63 -8.77 25.91
CA GLY A 459 15.55 -9.80 26.42
C GLY A 459 15.74 -11.03 25.53
N ASN A 460 16.50 -12.00 26.05
CA ASN A 460 16.82 -13.26 25.36
C ASN A 460 15.71 -14.33 25.54
N GLU A 461 14.79 -14.15 26.49
CA GLU A 461 13.59 -14.99 26.69
C GLU A 461 12.38 -14.06 26.84
N THR A 462 11.52 -14.05 25.83
CA THR A 462 10.98 -12.80 25.32
C THR A 462 9.57 -12.47 25.82
N GLN A 463 9.49 -11.64 26.84
CA GLN A 463 8.25 -10.96 27.21
C GLN A 463 7.76 -10.09 26.04
N ILE A 464 6.46 -10.13 25.76
CA ILE A 464 5.80 -9.27 24.77
C ILE A 464 5.00 -8.22 25.54
N LEU A 465 5.48 -6.96 25.48
CA LEU A 465 4.89 -5.84 26.21
C LEU A 465 4.06 -4.96 25.30
N LEU A 466 2.95 -4.42 25.82
CA LEU A 466 2.24 -3.34 25.14
C LEU A 466 3.09 -2.06 25.20
N HIS A 467 3.49 -1.57 24.02
CA HIS A 467 4.34 -0.39 23.86
C HIS A 467 3.77 0.84 24.57
N GLY A 468 4.63 1.56 25.29
CA GLY A 468 4.24 2.72 26.10
C GLY A 468 3.66 2.35 27.47
N THR A 469 3.59 1.06 27.82
CA THR A 469 3.12 0.58 29.12
C THR A 469 4.11 -0.43 29.72
N LYS A 470 3.88 -0.83 30.98
CA LYS A 470 4.60 -1.94 31.62
C LYS A 470 3.86 -3.28 31.51
N LYS A 471 2.72 -3.32 30.82
CA LYS A 471 1.86 -4.50 30.75
C LYS A 471 2.39 -5.51 29.73
N CYS A 472 2.44 -6.77 30.11
CA CYS A 472 2.82 -7.90 29.26
C CYS A 472 1.62 -8.75 28.86
N LEU A 473 1.77 -9.47 27.75
CA LEU A 473 0.88 -10.57 27.40
C LEU A 473 1.03 -11.72 28.39
N THR A 474 -0.09 -12.24 28.89
CA THR A 474 -0.13 -13.38 29.80
C THR A 474 -1.21 -14.38 29.38
N ALA A 475 -0.96 -15.66 29.64
CA ALA A 475 -1.93 -16.74 29.42
C ALA A 475 -2.51 -17.26 30.76
N ALA A 476 -3.82 -17.44 30.81
CA ALA A 476 -4.50 -18.02 31.97
C ALA A 476 -4.62 -19.55 31.88
N GLY A 477 -4.87 -20.09 30.68
CA GLY A 477 -5.13 -21.52 30.46
C GLY A 477 -5.63 -21.82 29.05
N GLU A 478 -5.67 -23.09 28.68
CA GLU A 478 -6.24 -23.55 27.41
C GLU A 478 -7.72 -23.13 27.25
N GLY A 479 -8.09 -22.66 26.06
CA GLY A 479 -9.40 -22.11 25.72
C GLY A 479 -9.70 -20.73 26.31
N LEU A 480 -8.80 -20.17 27.14
CA LEU A 480 -9.01 -18.89 27.79
C LEU A 480 -8.40 -17.73 27.00
N PRO A 481 -8.96 -16.51 27.14
CA PRO A 481 -8.45 -15.32 26.45
C PRO A 481 -7.05 -14.97 26.91
N VAL A 482 -6.23 -14.50 25.99
CA VAL A 482 -4.94 -13.92 26.32
C VAL A 482 -5.17 -12.48 26.77
N ALA A 483 -4.56 -12.09 27.89
CA ALA A 483 -4.81 -10.80 28.52
C ALA A 483 -3.52 -10.03 28.81
N LEU A 484 -3.66 -8.75 29.14
CA LEU A 484 -2.58 -7.94 29.67
C LEU A 484 -2.50 -8.07 31.19
N SER A 485 -1.28 -8.26 31.69
CA SER A 485 -0.96 -8.29 33.12
C SER A 485 0.08 -7.23 33.48
N ASP A 486 -0.02 -6.69 34.69
CA ASP A 486 1.03 -5.89 35.31
C ASP A 486 2.11 -6.78 35.96
N ASP A 487 1.79 -8.05 36.27
CA ASP A 487 2.74 -9.07 36.70
C ASP A 487 3.27 -9.86 35.49
N CYS A 488 4.54 -9.61 35.17
CA CYS A 488 5.24 -10.20 34.04
C CYS A 488 6.29 -11.24 34.47
N GLN A 489 6.36 -11.59 35.75
CA GLN A 489 7.38 -12.52 36.26
C GLN A 489 6.96 -13.99 36.11
N GLY A 490 5.66 -14.27 35.93
CA GLY A 490 5.16 -15.61 35.71
C GLY A 490 5.63 -16.22 34.38
N LYS A 491 5.88 -17.55 34.37
CA LYS A 491 6.24 -18.32 33.17
C LYS A 491 5.23 -18.12 32.02
N ASN A 492 3.97 -17.85 32.38
CA ASN A 492 2.88 -17.56 31.46
C ASN A 492 2.94 -16.22 30.73
N SER A 493 3.93 -15.39 31.07
CA SER A 493 4.18 -14.11 30.41
C SER A 493 5.41 -14.14 29.49
N PHE A 494 6.06 -15.30 29.34
CA PHE A 494 7.21 -15.50 28.46
C PHE A 494 6.80 -16.23 27.19
N TRP A 495 6.91 -15.53 26.07
CA TRP A 495 6.46 -16.04 24.78
C TRP A 495 7.65 -16.36 23.89
N LYS A 496 7.61 -17.46 23.15
CA LYS A 496 8.65 -17.82 22.18
C LYS A 496 8.07 -18.41 20.89
N PRO A 497 8.68 -18.16 19.74
CA PRO A 497 8.36 -18.89 18.51
C PRO A 497 8.76 -20.36 18.67
N LEU A 498 7.87 -21.28 18.31
CA LEU A 498 8.06 -22.72 18.55
C LEU A 498 8.21 -23.55 17.28
N SER A 499 7.44 -23.27 16.22
CA SER A 499 7.48 -24.04 14.97
C SER A 499 8.69 -23.71 14.08
N LEU A 500 9.00 -24.58 13.10
CA LEU A 500 10.02 -24.31 12.07
C LEU A 500 9.77 -23.00 11.30
N SER A 501 8.50 -22.72 11.00
CA SER A 501 8.04 -21.46 10.39
C SER A 501 8.19 -20.24 11.31
N LYS A 502 8.41 -20.47 12.62
CA LYS A 502 8.45 -19.45 13.69
C LYS A 502 7.14 -18.67 13.88
N LEU A 503 6.02 -19.22 13.42
CA LEU A 503 4.70 -18.59 13.47
C LEU A 503 3.87 -19.01 14.70
N HIS A 504 4.29 -20.02 15.46
CA HIS A 504 3.61 -20.39 16.71
C HIS A 504 4.21 -19.64 17.89
N LEU A 505 3.52 -18.63 18.40
CA LEU A 505 3.91 -17.95 19.64
C LEU A 505 3.37 -18.74 20.83
N ALA A 506 4.28 -19.40 21.55
CA ALA A 506 3.96 -20.31 22.64
C ALA A 506 4.40 -19.77 24.01
N THR A 507 3.68 -20.14 25.05
CA THR A 507 3.95 -19.86 26.47
C THR A 507 3.59 -21.08 27.34
N MET A 508 3.87 -21.02 28.63
CA MET A 508 3.37 -21.99 29.62
C MET A 508 2.14 -21.42 30.31
N ASP A 509 1.03 -22.15 30.42
CA ASP A 509 -0.11 -21.66 31.20
C ASP A 509 0.17 -21.72 32.72
N GLN A 510 -0.82 -21.34 33.53
CA GLN A 510 -0.72 -21.37 34.99
C GLN A 510 -0.56 -22.78 35.58
N HIS A 511 -0.84 -23.83 34.79
CA HIS A 511 -0.69 -25.24 35.14
C HIS A 511 0.57 -25.86 34.51
N GLU A 512 1.51 -25.03 34.04
CA GLU A 512 2.75 -25.43 33.37
C GLU A 512 2.55 -26.25 32.08
N LYS A 513 1.39 -26.12 31.41
CA LYS A 513 1.15 -26.71 30.10
C LYS A 513 1.57 -25.77 28.98
N GLN A 514 2.22 -26.31 27.96
CA GLN A 514 2.58 -25.53 26.78
C GLN A 514 1.35 -25.22 25.92
N VAL A 515 1.13 -23.94 25.66
CA VAL A 515 0.00 -23.44 24.87
C VAL A 515 0.48 -22.41 23.85
N CYS A 516 -0.23 -22.30 22.74
CA CYS A 516 0.03 -21.38 21.64
C CYS A 516 -1.09 -20.35 21.51
N LEU A 517 -0.77 -19.17 20.97
CA LEU A 517 -1.81 -18.23 20.53
C LEU A 517 -2.67 -18.87 19.44
N GLU A 518 -3.98 -18.64 19.54
CA GLU A 518 -4.96 -19.08 18.55
C GLU A 518 -6.02 -17.99 18.37
N LYS A 519 -6.39 -17.68 17.13
CA LYS A 519 -7.58 -16.87 16.88
C LYS A 519 -8.81 -17.75 17.10
N ASP A 520 -9.70 -17.37 18.01
CA ASP A 520 -10.94 -18.11 18.23
C ASP A 520 -11.76 -18.19 16.93
N SER A 521 -12.26 -19.38 16.59
CA SER A 521 -12.98 -19.62 15.34
C SER A 521 -14.33 -18.89 15.29
N ASN A 522 -14.93 -18.62 16.45
CA ASN A 522 -16.29 -18.10 16.57
C ASN A 522 -16.35 -16.62 16.97
N SER A 523 -15.20 -15.98 17.21
CA SER A 523 -15.13 -14.60 17.65
C SER A 523 -13.86 -13.89 17.17
N SER A 524 -13.73 -12.61 17.51
CA SER A 524 -12.50 -11.86 17.32
C SER A 524 -11.43 -12.19 18.36
N ARG A 525 -11.74 -12.94 19.43
CA ARG A 525 -10.82 -13.11 20.56
C ARG A 525 -9.59 -13.90 20.17
N ILE A 526 -8.47 -13.56 20.80
CA ILE A 526 -7.26 -14.38 20.75
C ILE A 526 -7.19 -15.12 22.07
N VAL A 527 -7.14 -16.45 21.98
CA VAL A 527 -7.11 -17.38 23.12
C VAL A 527 -5.79 -18.13 23.11
N THR A 528 -5.52 -18.85 24.20
CA THR A 528 -4.48 -19.89 24.21
C THR A 528 -5.07 -21.26 23.97
N SER A 529 -4.43 -22.07 23.14
CA SER A 529 -4.85 -23.44 22.79
C SER A 529 -3.66 -24.39 22.84
N LYS A 530 -3.90 -25.71 22.87
CA LYS A 530 -2.82 -26.68 22.69
C LYS A 530 -2.13 -26.42 21.35
N CYS A 531 -0.80 -26.32 21.37
CA CYS A 531 -0.02 -26.13 20.15
C CYS A 531 -0.19 -27.33 19.20
N ILE A 532 -0.54 -27.07 17.93
CA ILE A 532 -0.70 -28.10 16.90
C ILE A 532 0.39 -28.01 15.83
N CYS A 533 0.77 -29.16 15.25
CA CYS A 533 1.74 -29.29 14.15
C CYS A 533 3.06 -28.52 14.31
N ILE A 534 3.54 -28.33 15.54
CA ILE A 534 4.75 -27.54 15.84
C ILE A 534 6.06 -28.24 15.45
N GLU A 535 6.07 -29.57 15.52
CA GLU A 535 7.20 -30.41 15.13
C GLU A 535 7.14 -30.78 13.65
N ASP A 536 8.25 -31.29 13.12
CA ASP A 536 8.34 -31.85 11.77
C ASP A 536 7.73 -33.26 11.71
N ASP A 537 6.56 -33.43 12.33
CA ASP A 537 5.86 -34.69 12.39
C ASP A 537 4.92 -34.84 11.19
N SER A 538 5.26 -35.79 10.32
CA SER A 538 4.44 -36.19 9.18
C SER A 538 3.03 -36.69 9.56
N LEU A 539 2.79 -37.01 10.83
CA LEU A 539 1.50 -37.45 11.35
C LEU A 539 0.55 -36.30 11.68
N CYS A 540 1.00 -35.04 11.67
CA CYS A 540 0.10 -33.92 11.94
C CYS A 540 -0.82 -33.64 10.76
N LEU A 541 -2.12 -33.90 10.92
CA LEU A 541 -3.12 -33.70 9.87
C LEU A 541 -3.87 -32.37 9.98
N ASP A 542 -3.75 -31.67 11.12
CA ASP A 542 -4.45 -30.42 11.39
C ASP A 542 -3.87 -29.24 10.58
N ASP A 543 -4.67 -28.19 10.37
CA ASP A 543 -4.22 -26.95 9.74
C ASP A 543 -3.74 -25.94 10.80
N PRO A 544 -2.43 -25.65 10.89
CA PRO A 544 -1.90 -24.79 11.95
C PRO A 544 -2.11 -23.28 11.68
N GLN A 545 -2.68 -22.87 10.54
CA GLN A 545 -2.71 -21.46 10.15
C GLN A 545 -3.48 -20.55 11.11
N ASN A 546 -4.42 -21.11 11.87
CA ASN A 546 -5.18 -20.36 12.88
C ASN A 546 -4.37 -20.07 14.17
N GLN A 547 -3.23 -20.75 14.35
CA GLN A 547 -2.25 -20.50 15.41
C GLN A 547 -1.04 -19.69 14.91
N TRP A 548 -1.05 -19.24 13.65
CA TRP A 548 0.04 -18.43 13.10
C TRP A 548 -0.08 -16.97 13.53
N PHE A 549 0.89 -16.50 14.31
CA PHE A 549 1.06 -15.12 14.70
C PHE A 549 2.49 -14.67 14.45
N GLN A 550 2.66 -13.48 13.88
CA GLN A 550 3.95 -12.90 13.55
C GLN A 550 4.14 -11.55 14.24
N LEU A 551 5.31 -11.35 14.86
CA LEU A 551 5.75 -10.03 15.30
C LEU A 551 6.43 -9.30 14.13
N VAL A 552 5.72 -8.37 13.51
CA VAL A 552 6.17 -7.59 12.36
C VAL A 552 6.87 -6.33 12.84
N VAL A 553 8.16 -6.18 12.54
CA VAL A 553 8.94 -5.00 12.93
C VAL A 553 8.36 -3.74 12.29
N THR A 554 8.19 -2.70 13.09
CA THR A 554 7.77 -1.38 12.63
C THR A 554 8.56 -0.25 13.31
N ASN A 555 8.98 0.73 12.51
CA ASN A 555 9.55 2.00 12.97
C ASN A 555 8.76 3.20 12.41
N VAL A 556 7.56 2.96 11.89
CA VAL A 556 6.66 4.01 11.39
C VAL A 556 5.91 4.62 12.57
N LEU A 557 6.06 5.93 12.74
CA LEU A 557 5.39 6.69 13.80
C LEU A 557 3.87 6.74 13.55
N THR A 558 3.10 6.66 14.64
CA THR A 558 1.66 6.91 14.59
C THR A 558 1.38 8.41 14.63
N ASN A 559 0.25 8.88 14.09
CA ASN A 559 -0.15 10.29 14.17
C ASN A 559 -0.16 10.84 15.60
N ALA A 560 -0.55 10.00 16.57
CA ALA A 560 -0.50 10.36 17.99
C ALA A 560 0.93 10.61 18.50
N LYS A 561 1.91 9.83 18.01
CA LYS A 561 3.32 10.01 18.36
C LYS A 561 3.94 11.20 17.63
N TYR A 562 3.55 11.46 16.39
CA TYR A 562 3.89 12.71 15.69
C TYR A 562 3.42 13.94 16.48
N ASP A 563 2.17 13.96 16.95
CA ASP A 563 1.61 15.04 17.75
C ASP A 563 2.36 15.19 19.11
N GLU A 564 2.75 14.10 19.75
CA GLU A 564 3.52 14.11 21.01
C GLU A 564 4.92 14.68 20.82
N VAL A 565 5.69 14.16 19.85
CA VAL A 565 7.05 14.61 19.54
C VAL A 565 7.07 16.09 19.17
N LEU A 566 6.07 16.52 18.38
CA LEU A 566 5.94 17.92 18.03
C LEU A 566 5.60 18.80 19.24
N ARG A 567 4.69 18.36 20.13
CA ARG A 567 4.37 19.10 21.35
C ARG A 567 5.60 19.29 22.24
N GLU A 568 6.42 18.27 22.40
CA GLU A 568 7.68 18.36 23.16
C GLU A 568 8.69 19.29 22.51
N PHE A 569 8.85 19.21 21.18
CA PHE A 569 9.73 20.13 20.46
C PHE A 569 9.27 21.59 20.60
N LEU A 570 7.97 21.85 20.45
CA LEU A 570 7.39 23.19 20.61
C LEU A 570 7.51 23.70 22.04
N LYS A 571 7.40 22.82 23.04
CA LYS A 571 7.67 23.15 24.44
C LYS A 571 9.12 23.59 24.62
N ASP A 572 10.07 22.79 24.14
CA ASP A 572 11.50 23.06 24.29
C ASP A 572 11.95 24.30 23.49
N TYR A 573 11.31 24.57 22.34
CA TYR A 573 11.48 25.80 21.58
C TYR A 573 11.00 27.02 22.36
N LYS A 574 9.78 26.97 22.94
CA LYS A 574 9.22 28.07 23.74
C LYS A 574 10.00 28.33 25.03
N GLU A 575 10.54 27.29 25.64
CA GLU A 575 11.33 27.38 26.87
C GLU A 575 12.80 27.79 26.61
N GLY A 576 13.20 27.99 25.34
CA GLY A 576 14.58 28.29 24.97
C GLY A 576 15.56 27.16 25.31
N SER A 577 15.05 25.97 25.64
CA SER A 577 15.81 24.83 26.14
C SER A 577 16.33 23.92 25.03
N LEU A 578 16.14 24.30 23.76
CA LEU A 578 16.65 23.54 22.62
C LEU A 578 18.15 23.28 22.72
N LYS A 579 18.96 24.30 23.04
CA LYS A 579 20.42 24.16 23.19
C LYS A 579 20.80 23.28 24.38
N SER A 580 20.15 23.44 25.52
CA SER A 580 20.47 22.67 26.73
C SER A 580 20.04 21.20 26.63
N LYS A 581 19.07 20.90 25.76
CA LYS A 581 18.60 19.55 25.45
C LYS A 581 19.15 19.01 24.14
N ASN A 582 20.22 19.62 23.59
CA ASN A 582 20.87 19.18 22.35
C ASN A 582 19.93 19.03 21.13
N ARG A 583 18.84 19.80 21.08
CA ARG A 583 17.93 19.86 19.93
C ARG A 583 18.45 20.83 18.87
N PRO A 584 18.29 20.53 17.56
CA PRO A 584 18.88 21.33 16.49
C PRO A 584 18.25 22.73 16.45
N PHE A 585 19.14 23.73 16.42
CA PHE A 585 18.78 25.15 16.48
C PHE A 585 18.36 25.72 15.11
N MET A 586 18.58 24.97 14.03
CA MET A 586 18.34 25.41 12.66
C MET A 586 17.63 24.30 11.89
N VAL A 587 16.32 24.46 11.75
CA VAL A 587 15.49 23.64 10.87
C VAL A 587 15.15 24.53 9.67
N SER A 588 15.34 24.04 8.44
CA SER A 588 14.94 24.78 7.23
C SER A 588 13.49 25.26 7.40
N GLY A 589 13.22 26.52 7.04
CA GLY A 589 11.87 27.08 7.06
C GLY A 589 10.87 26.24 6.27
N CYS A 590 11.32 25.48 5.25
CA CYS A 590 10.49 24.54 4.49
C CYS A 590 10.13 23.27 5.28
N SER A 591 11.04 22.76 6.12
CA SER A 591 10.78 21.60 6.98
C SER A 591 9.89 21.97 8.16
N MET A 592 10.11 23.15 8.75
CA MET A 592 9.21 23.73 9.75
C MET A 592 7.84 24.07 9.15
N ALA A 593 7.80 24.52 7.89
CA ALA A 593 6.53 24.72 7.18
C ALA A 593 5.85 23.40 6.84
N LYS A 594 6.56 22.31 6.49
CA LYS A 594 5.93 21.02 6.17
C LYS A 594 5.41 20.29 7.43
N VAL A 595 6.23 20.25 8.48
CA VAL A 595 5.83 19.72 9.80
C VAL A 595 4.77 20.63 10.43
N GLY A 596 4.95 21.95 10.32
CA GLY A 596 4.00 22.96 10.75
C GLY A 596 2.69 22.90 9.99
N VAL A 597 2.68 22.69 8.67
CA VAL A 597 1.46 22.53 7.87
C VAL A 597 0.78 21.22 8.26
N ASN A 598 1.47 20.08 8.25
CA ASN A 598 0.87 18.80 8.64
C ASN A 598 0.32 18.80 10.09
N ALA A 599 0.93 19.56 11.00
CA ALA A 599 0.48 19.64 12.37
C ALA A 599 -0.49 20.78 12.70
N TYR A 600 -0.41 21.92 12.00
CA TYR A 600 -1.24 23.12 12.23
C TYR A 600 -2.37 23.29 11.21
N THR A 601 -2.47 22.46 10.17
CA THR A 601 -3.66 22.45 9.29
C THR A 601 -4.58 21.27 9.59
N ARG A 602 -4.85 20.98 10.88
CA ARG A 602 -6.17 20.45 11.20
C ARG A 602 -7.17 21.53 10.78
N MET A 603 -7.94 21.23 9.75
CA MET A 603 -9.02 22.10 9.31
C MET A 603 -10.20 21.90 10.26
N TYR A 604 -10.77 23.01 10.72
CA TYR A 604 -11.94 23.01 11.59
C TYR A 604 -13.16 23.45 10.80
N ALA A 605 -14.18 22.60 10.80
CA ALA A 605 -15.46 22.89 10.17
C ALA A 605 -16.55 23.06 11.22
N VAL A 606 -17.49 23.96 10.98
CA VAL A 606 -18.77 24.02 11.71
C VAL A 606 -19.86 23.71 10.72
N VAL A 607 -20.73 22.76 11.07
CA VAL A 607 -21.93 22.46 10.28
C VAL A 607 -23.17 22.79 11.11
N THR A 608 -23.96 23.73 10.62
CA THR A 608 -25.20 24.15 11.29
C THR A 608 -26.35 23.18 11.00
N GLY A 609 -27.13 22.81 12.02
CA GLY A 609 -28.30 21.94 11.85
C GLY A 609 -27.97 20.52 11.38
N ALA A 610 -26.96 19.89 11.97
CA ALA A 610 -26.31 18.68 11.48
C ALA A 610 -26.73 17.38 12.19
N ASN A 611 -27.80 17.39 12.98
CA ASN A 611 -28.29 16.19 13.66
C ASN A 611 -29.02 15.20 12.72
N LYS A 612 -29.34 15.59 11.48
CA LYS A 612 -30.02 14.74 10.47
C LYS A 612 -29.79 15.26 9.05
N GLY A 613 -30.21 14.48 8.05
CA GLY A 613 -30.26 14.91 6.65
C GLY A 613 -28.91 15.31 6.07
N ILE A 614 -28.90 16.38 5.26
CA ILE A 614 -27.72 16.83 4.51
C ILE A 614 -26.57 17.24 5.45
N GLY A 615 -26.85 18.02 6.50
CA GLY A 615 -25.85 18.43 7.48
C GLY A 615 -25.14 17.24 8.16
N TYR A 616 -25.88 16.16 8.44
CA TYR A 616 -25.30 14.92 8.98
C TYR A 616 -24.36 14.24 7.98
N GLY A 617 -24.75 14.15 6.71
CA GLY A 617 -23.91 13.60 5.63
C GLY A 617 -22.64 14.42 5.40
N ILE A 618 -22.74 15.76 5.49
CA ILE A 618 -21.59 16.66 5.38
C ILE A 618 -20.62 16.44 6.54
N CYS A 619 -21.12 16.34 7.78
CA CYS A 619 -20.28 16.01 8.94
C CYS A 619 -19.51 14.70 8.72
N LYS A 620 -20.19 13.65 8.23
CA LYS A 620 -19.55 12.36 7.92
C LYS A 620 -18.43 12.54 6.89
N LYS A 621 -18.71 13.20 5.76
CA LYS A 621 -17.74 13.34 4.66
C LYS A 621 -16.52 14.19 5.06
N LEU A 622 -16.73 15.29 5.77
CA LEU A 622 -15.65 16.15 6.25
C LEU A 622 -14.79 15.41 7.29
N ALA A 623 -15.42 14.74 8.27
CA ALA A 623 -14.70 13.96 9.28
C ALA A 623 -13.92 12.79 8.67
N SER A 624 -14.48 12.07 7.69
CA SER A 624 -13.76 11.01 6.95
C SER A 624 -12.55 11.51 6.16
N ASN A 625 -12.48 12.82 5.87
CA ASN A 625 -11.33 13.46 5.24
C ASN A 625 -10.34 14.06 6.26
N GLY A 626 -10.47 13.72 7.55
CA GLY A 626 -9.56 14.17 8.60
C GLY A 626 -9.80 15.59 9.12
N ILE A 627 -10.95 16.19 8.80
CA ILE A 627 -11.35 17.54 9.24
C ILE A 627 -12.06 17.41 10.59
N VAL A 628 -11.71 18.25 11.57
CA VAL A 628 -12.40 18.28 12.85
C VAL A 628 -13.70 19.07 12.68
N VAL A 629 -14.84 18.40 12.84
CA VAL A 629 -16.16 18.98 12.60
C VAL A 629 -16.88 19.23 13.92
N VAL A 630 -17.29 20.49 14.12
CA VAL A 630 -18.26 20.88 15.13
C VAL A 630 -19.66 20.62 14.56
N LEU A 631 -20.25 19.51 14.97
CA LEU A 631 -21.62 19.14 14.66
C LEU A 631 -22.53 19.95 15.60
N THR A 632 -23.43 20.74 15.03
CA THR A 632 -24.33 21.56 15.84
C THR A 632 -25.80 21.22 15.63
N ALA A 633 -26.59 21.37 16.69
CA ALA A 633 -28.03 21.19 16.67
C ALA A 633 -28.70 22.02 17.78
N ARG A 634 -29.97 22.40 17.58
CA ARG A 634 -30.76 23.10 18.60
C ARG A 634 -31.04 22.22 19.82
N ASN A 635 -31.36 20.96 19.57
CA ASN A 635 -31.63 19.98 20.62
C ASN A 635 -30.36 19.18 20.91
N GLU A 636 -29.84 19.32 22.13
CA GLU A 636 -28.61 18.68 22.59
C GLU A 636 -28.67 17.15 22.48
N LYS A 637 -29.75 16.53 22.97
CA LYS A 637 -29.93 15.07 22.93
C LYS A 637 -29.78 14.52 21.52
N ARG A 638 -30.49 15.11 20.55
CA ARG A 638 -30.43 14.68 19.14
C ARG A 638 -29.07 14.93 18.49
N GLY A 639 -28.35 15.95 18.94
CA GLY A 639 -27.01 16.24 18.48
C GLY A 639 -25.98 15.22 18.97
N LEU A 640 -26.07 14.84 20.26
CA LEU A 640 -25.23 13.79 20.84
C LEU A 640 -25.52 12.41 20.21
N GLU A 641 -26.79 12.05 20.01
CA GLU A 641 -27.18 10.83 19.28
C GLU A 641 -26.59 10.79 17.87
N ALA A 642 -26.60 11.93 17.16
CA ALA A 642 -25.99 12.03 15.84
C ALA A 642 -24.46 11.84 15.88
N VAL A 643 -23.79 12.34 16.91
CA VAL A 643 -22.35 12.10 17.10
C VAL A 643 -22.07 10.62 17.36
N GLU A 644 -22.82 9.96 18.25
CA GLU A 644 -22.62 8.53 18.55
C GLU A 644 -22.77 7.65 17.30
N ARG A 645 -23.80 7.88 16.48
CA ARG A 645 -23.95 7.15 15.20
C ARG A 645 -22.82 7.41 14.22
N LEU A 646 -22.19 8.59 14.25
CA LEU A 646 -21.03 8.88 13.40
C LEU A 646 -19.74 8.25 13.94
N LYS A 647 -19.64 8.06 15.26
CA LYS A 647 -18.52 7.36 15.91
C LYS A 647 -18.44 5.88 15.52
N GLU A 648 -19.58 5.24 15.26
CA GLU A 648 -19.64 3.86 14.73
C GLU A 648 -18.89 3.69 13.40
N PHE A 649 -18.64 4.78 12.65
CA PHE A 649 -17.83 4.77 11.43
C PHE A 649 -16.33 5.05 11.67
N GLY A 650 -15.85 4.98 12.92
CA GLY A 650 -14.45 5.23 13.28
C GLY A 650 -14.04 6.71 13.29
N LEU A 651 -15.00 7.64 13.34
CA LEU A 651 -14.76 9.09 13.19
C LEU A 651 -14.64 9.85 14.52
N SER A 652 -14.49 9.13 15.64
CA SER A 652 -14.59 9.68 17.00
C SER A 652 -13.61 10.82 17.30
N ASP A 653 -12.41 10.78 16.74
CA ASP A 653 -11.36 11.80 16.97
C ASP A 653 -11.61 13.12 16.19
N PHE A 654 -12.60 13.14 15.29
CA PHE A 654 -12.87 14.24 14.38
C PHE A 654 -14.22 14.93 14.64
N LEU A 655 -14.98 14.51 15.64
CA LEU A 655 -16.35 15.00 15.88
C LEU A 655 -16.50 15.62 17.26
N VAL A 656 -17.00 16.85 17.28
CA VAL A 656 -17.31 17.60 18.50
C VAL A 656 -18.74 18.09 18.43
N PHE A 657 -19.55 17.81 19.44
CA PHE A 657 -20.88 18.40 19.54
C PHE A 657 -20.81 19.79 20.21
N HIS A 658 -21.60 20.74 19.70
CA HIS A 658 -21.93 21.98 20.41
C HIS A 658 -23.37 22.38 20.11
N GLN A 659 -24.14 22.77 21.12
CA GLN A 659 -25.51 23.25 20.91
C GLN A 659 -25.48 24.58 20.12
N LEU A 660 -26.37 24.72 19.13
CA LEU A 660 -26.53 25.98 18.40
C LEU A 660 -27.99 26.16 18.02
N ASP A 661 -28.55 27.30 18.43
CA ASP A 661 -29.70 27.89 17.77
C ASP A 661 -29.27 29.11 16.96
N VAL A 662 -29.38 29.00 15.63
CA VAL A 662 -28.95 30.07 14.71
C VAL A 662 -29.83 31.31 14.80
N THR A 663 -31.03 31.21 15.39
CA THR A 663 -31.93 32.37 15.61
C THR A 663 -31.68 33.06 16.94
N ASP A 664 -30.82 32.53 17.80
CA ASP A 664 -30.53 33.08 19.13
C ASP A 664 -29.11 33.69 19.17
N PRO A 665 -28.96 35.04 19.16
CA PRO A 665 -27.65 35.69 19.13
C PRO A 665 -26.70 35.30 20.28
N PRO A 666 -27.17 35.13 21.54
CA PRO A 666 -26.38 34.53 22.62
C PRO A 666 -25.85 33.11 22.32
N SER A 667 -26.66 32.23 21.74
CA SER A 667 -26.22 30.88 21.31
C SER A 667 -25.10 30.96 20.26
N VAL A 668 -25.25 31.84 19.26
CA VAL A 668 -24.23 32.09 18.24
C VAL A 668 -22.93 32.64 18.85
N ALA A 669 -23.03 33.61 19.77
CA ALA A 669 -21.88 34.17 20.47
C ALA A 669 -21.15 33.13 21.32
N THR A 670 -21.89 32.24 21.98
CA THR A 670 -21.33 31.14 22.78
C THR A 670 -20.57 30.14 21.91
N LEU A 671 -21.12 29.75 20.76
CA LEU A 671 -20.43 28.89 19.80
C LEU A 671 -19.18 29.57 19.23
N ALA A 672 -19.27 30.85 18.87
CA ALA A 672 -18.12 31.62 18.36
C ALA A 672 -17.00 31.69 19.40
N GLN A 673 -17.35 31.95 20.66
CA GLN A 673 -16.39 31.97 21.76
C GLN A 673 -15.81 30.57 22.03
N PHE A 674 -16.61 29.52 21.95
CA PHE A 674 -16.16 28.14 22.05
C PHE A 674 -15.13 27.80 20.97
N ILE A 675 -15.41 28.13 19.71
CA ILE A 675 -14.48 27.88 18.59
C ILE A 675 -13.18 28.67 18.79
N LYS A 676 -13.29 29.96 19.14
CA LYS A 676 -12.14 30.81 19.42
C LYS A 676 -11.28 30.28 20.56
N THR A 677 -11.90 29.77 21.63
CA THR A 677 -11.20 29.27 22.82
C THR A 677 -10.61 27.87 22.59
N ARG A 678 -11.37 26.98 21.94
CA ARG A 678 -11.00 25.57 21.80
C ARG A 678 -10.11 25.29 20.60
N PHE A 679 -10.28 26.02 19.49
CA PHE A 679 -9.59 25.77 18.23
C PHE A 679 -8.77 26.98 17.74
N GLY A 680 -9.05 28.18 18.23
CA GLY A 680 -8.32 29.41 17.85
C GLY A 680 -8.64 29.95 16.45
N LYS A 681 -9.29 29.15 15.60
CA LYS A 681 -9.68 29.47 14.22
C LYS A 681 -10.90 28.67 13.76
N LEU A 682 -11.52 29.12 12.67
CA LEU A 682 -12.54 28.38 11.91
C LEU A 682 -12.15 28.41 10.43
N ASP A 683 -11.99 27.24 9.80
CA ASP A 683 -11.56 27.15 8.40
C ASP A 683 -12.77 26.97 7.45
N ILE A 684 -13.81 26.23 7.88
CA ILE A 684 -15.00 25.93 7.07
C ILE A 684 -16.27 26.21 7.87
N LEU A 685 -17.19 27.02 7.32
CA LEU A 685 -18.53 27.21 7.87
C LEU A 685 -19.57 26.71 6.86
N VAL A 686 -20.30 25.66 7.22
CA VAL A 686 -21.40 25.12 6.42
C VAL A 686 -22.71 25.63 7.02
N ASN A 687 -23.33 26.59 6.32
CA ASN A 687 -24.63 27.13 6.70
C ASN A 687 -25.77 26.25 6.18
N ASN A 688 -26.03 25.15 6.89
CA ASN A 688 -27.04 24.15 6.51
C ASN A 688 -28.35 24.28 7.33
N ALA A 689 -28.34 24.95 8.49
CA ALA A 689 -29.56 25.20 9.25
C ALA A 689 -30.47 26.20 8.51
N GLY A 690 -31.67 25.75 8.11
CA GLY A 690 -32.72 26.63 7.59
C GLY A 690 -33.57 27.24 8.70
N VAL A 691 -33.86 28.55 8.59
CA VAL A 691 -34.84 29.26 9.42
C VAL A 691 -36.11 29.48 8.59
N ALA A 692 -37.28 29.11 9.13
CA ALA A 692 -38.54 29.38 8.45
C ALA A 692 -38.98 30.84 8.70
N GLY A 693 -38.93 31.66 7.65
CA GLY A 693 -39.75 32.87 7.47
C GLY A 693 -39.23 34.18 8.06
N GLY A 694 -38.73 35.07 7.18
CA GLY A 694 -38.80 36.52 7.36
C GLY A 694 -39.45 37.13 6.13
N ILE A 695 -40.63 37.75 6.28
CA ILE A 695 -41.19 38.62 5.25
C ILE A 695 -40.28 39.85 5.20
N VAL A 696 -39.64 40.09 4.05
CA VAL A 696 -38.82 41.28 3.85
C VAL A 696 -39.75 42.43 3.48
N ASN A 697 -39.99 43.37 4.39
CA ASN A 697 -40.46 44.70 4.01
C ASN A 697 -39.28 45.49 3.44
N GLY A 698 -39.45 46.00 2.22
CA GLY A 698 -38.37 46.51 1.36
C GLY A 698 -37.69 47.81 1.79
N GLU A 699 -37.77 48.25 3.04
CA GLU A 699 -37.21 49.54 3.49
C GLU A 699 -35.92 49.44 4.33
N ASP A 700 -35.57 48.27 4.88
CA ASP A 700 -34.42 48.17 5.82
C ASP A 700 -33.06 47.82 5.17
N VAL A 701 -32.97 47.74 3.84
CA VAL A 701 -31.71 47.36 3.15
C VAL A 701 -30.76 48.54 2.90
N LEU A 702 -31.12 49.76 3.29
CA LEU A 702 -30.25 50.93 3.11
C LEU A 702 -30.11 51.77 4.39
N ARG A 703 -29.34 51.29 5.38
CA ARG A 703 -28.57 52.16 6.27
C ARG A 703 -27.49 51.40 7.07
N LYS A 704 -26.26 51.54 6.56
CA LYS A 704 -24.92 51.44 7.16
C LYS A 704 -24.40 50.09 7.66
#